data_AF-A0A8J2JIG4-F1
#
_entry.id   AF-A0A8J2JIG4-F1
#
_cell.length_a   1.000
_cell.length_b   1.000
_cell.length_c   1.000
_cell.angle_alpha   90.00
_cell.angle_beta   90.00
_cell.angle_gamma   90.00
#
_symmetry.space_group_name_H-M   'P 1'
#
loop_
_entity.id
_entity.type
_entity.pdbx_description
1 polymer ?
#
loop_
_entity_poly.entity_id
_entity_poly.type
_entity_poly.pdbx_seq_one_letter_code
_entity_poly.pdbx_strand_id
1 'polypeptide(L)'
;QLMDFNGCYDRVKMFWKELQNVIMSAACAPPGGGRNPITPRLIRHFCLMAIPLPSQNVLAQIYRAIMRGFLDDFQPEVKDMADKIVNAAISTYQFMMVTFLPTPSKSHYLFNMRDLSKCIQGVLQANKMAVMNKLQMTKLYYHECLRVFHDRLTDDVDRNLFVNTLTELCVKVLSVPLEKDKLKSIVYGDFMKGLIEKESRVYDEITNKDKLKQILSDFLDEFNIMSGREMNLVFFGDAAEHICRIARILRTDRGNALLVGVGGAGKQSLTKLAAYISGYTCFQIELMRGYDYNSFHDDLKILYEKAGMKNENMCFLFTDTQIAYEEFLEDINNILNSGEVPNLLEAEDQERMISAIRTDAKQEQGIEEDSRDALYDYFIRRIRNNLHIVLCMSPVGDSFRVRCRMFPSLVNCCTINWFCEWPTEALLSVAKNFMSKIDLGNNVSVNSMADISVLVHESVTKMSDLFYEEMRRRYYTTPSSYLELIKLFMSMLQDRREKIFMGKARIQNGLTKLLETNVLVKEMRVKLKDLEPVLRQKSEAVENLMVKLAEDQGAADVVRKNVQVEETAAKAKAIETQSIAEDAQKDLAEALPALEAAVKALDQLDKGDIAEIRVFQKPPEAVKMVMESVCILFNVKPDWNTARTLLSDSNFLKKLYDYPKDNVLDATIKKLKPYIDNPKFQPGPIEKISKACKSICLWVRAIDLYVKVFRTVEPKRNRYLSAQAELDQVMETLRTKQAQLNEVEKKIHALQEFYENTLNEKQQLEDNMDLTASRLKRAGRLTSALASEQTRWQESVLKFDEELKNLVGDVFVGSACVAYFGAFTSHYRQILVKGWVERCIELKLPVTRDFTYVETNCSSIFYAF
;
A
#
# COMPACT_ATOMS: atom_id res chain seq x y z
N GLN A 1 77.98 -2.13 -9.72
CA GLN A 1 77.78 -3.59 -9.61
C GLN A 1 77.57 -4.22 -10.98
N LEU A 2 76.42 -4.01 -11.63
CA LEU A 2 76.15 -4.56 -12.96
C LEU A 2 77.23 -4.19 -13.99
N MET A 3 77.63 -2.91 -14.05
CA MET A 3 78.67 -2.44 -14.97
C MET A 3 80.11 -2.67 -14.50
N ASP A 4 80.36 -2.75 -13.19
CA ASP A 4 81.73 -2.90 -12.64
C ASP A 4 82.20 -4.36 -12.64
N PHE A 5 81.27 -5.28 -12.39
CA PHE A 5 81.56 -6.69 -12.13
C PHE A 5 80.89 -7.61 -13.16
N ASN A 6 80.18 -7.05 -14.15
CA ASN A 6 79.44 -7.82 -15.17
C ASN A 6 78.47 -8.84 -14.55
N GLY A 7 77.78 -8.46 -13.47
CA GLY A 7 76.84 -9.34 -12.80
C GLY A 7 76.32 -8.82 -11.48
N CYS A 8 75.44 -9.60 -10.86
CA CYS A 8 74.88 -9.32 -9.54
C CYS A 8 74.52 -10.61 -8.80
N TYR A 9 74.44 -10.55 -7.48
CA TYR A 9 73.92 -11.65 -6.68
C TYR A 9 72.39 -11.67 -6.72
N ASP A 10 71.82 -12.86 -6.89
CA ASP A 10 70.40 -13.09 -6.64
C ASP A 10 70.08 -12.80 -5.16
N ARG A 11 69.14 -11.90 -4.89
CA ARG A 11 68.81 -11.50 -3.51
C ARG A 11 68.16 -12.61 -2.69
N VAL A 12 67.55 -13.61 -3.33
CA VAL A 12 66.86 -14.71 -2.65
C VAL A 12 67.78 -15.93 -2.54
N LYS A 13 68.38 -16.33 -3.66
CA LYS A 13 69.17 -17.57 -3.72
C LYS A 13 70.67 -17.34 -3.51
N MET A 14 71.12 -16.09 -3.40
CA MET A 14 72.51 -15.67 -3.09
C MET A 14 73.59 -16.25 -4.02
N PHE A 15 73.24 -16.69 -5.22
CA PHE A 15 74.20 -17.09 -6.24
C PHE A 15 74.50 -15.93 -7.19
N TRP A 16 75.71 -15.94 -7.76
CA TRP A 16 76.15 -14.94 -8.72
C TRP A 16 75.49 -15.15 -10.08
N LYS A 17 74.86 -14.11 -10.62
CA LYS A 17 74.37 -14.04 -12.00
C LYS A 17 75.32 -13.19 -12.81
N GLU A 18 76.02 -13.84 -13.74
CA GLU A 18 76.89 -13.17 -14.70
C GLU A 18 76.05 -12.63 -15.88
N LEU A 19 76.33 -11.40 -16.29
CA LEU A 19 75.71 -10.73 -17.43
C LEU A 19 76.73 -10.61 -18.55
N GLN A 20 76.44 -11.25 -19.68
CA GLN A 20 77.29 -11.20 -20.87
C GLN A 20 76.60 -10.39 -21.98
N ASN A 21 77.38 -9.62 -22.74
CA ASN A 21 76.93 -8.86 -23.92
C ASN A 21 75.78 -7.85 -23.68
N VAL A 22 75.81 -7.10 -22.58
CA VAL A 22 74.81 -6.06 -22.27
C VAL A 22 75.37 -4.67 -22.57
N ILE A 23 74.62 -3.88 -23.35
CA ILE A 23 74.90 -2.44 -23.55
C ILE A 23 73.85 -1.65 -22.79
N MET A 24 74.28 -0.79 -21.86
CA MET A 24 73.38 0.08 -21.12
C MET A 24 73.31 1.45 -21.78
N SER A 25 72.09 1.90 -22.07
CA SER A 25 71.79 3.28 -22.44
C SER A 25 70.79 3.84 -21.44
N ALA A 26 71.00 5.07 -20.98
CA ALA A 26 70.13 5.72 -20.01
C ALA A 26 69.96 7.19 -20.38
N ALA A 27 68.74 7.71 -20.17
CA ALA A 27 68.43 9.12 -20.29
C ALA A 27 67.95 9.64 -18.93
N CYS A 28 68.47 10.79 -18.52
CA CYS A 28 68.06 11.45 -17.29
C CYS A 28 67.86 12.94 -17.54
N ALA A 29 66.89 13.52 -16.85
CA ALA A 29 66.73 14.96 -16.84
C ALA A 29 67.80 15.61 -15.94
N PRO A 30 68.21 16.87 -16.22
CA PRO A 30 69.23 17.53 -15.42
C PRO A 30 68.81 17.65 -13.94
N PRO A 31 69.76 17.53 -12.99
CA PRO A 31 69.48 17.68 -11.57
C PRO A 31 69.07 19.13 -11.24
N GLY A 32 68.06 19.29 -10.38
CA GLY A 32 67.51 20.59 -10.02
C GLY A 32 65.98 20.60 -9.98
N GLY A 33 65.38 21.65 -9.39
CA GLY A 33 63.92 21.83 -9.34
C GLY A 33 63.13 20.74 -8.61
N GLY A 34 63.78 19.95 -7.74
CA GLY A 34 63.19 18.80 -7.04
C GLY A 34 63.59 17.43 -7.57
N ARG A 35 64.40 17.35 -8.64
CA ARG A 35 64.94 16.09 -9.17
C ARG A 35 66.24 15.68 -8.48
N ASN A 36 66.37 14.39 -8.20
CA ASN A 36 67.52 13.84 -7.46
C ASN A 36 68.80 13.86 -8.32
N PRO A 37 69.96 14.21 -7.73
CA PRO A 37 71.24 14.11 -8.41
C PRO A 37 71.66 12.66 -8.59
N ILE A 38 72.30 12.37 -9.72
CA ILE A 38 72.89 11.05 -9.98
C ILE A 38 74.26 10.98 -9.31
N THR A 39 74.57 9.83 -8.73
CA THR A 39 75.86 9.63 -8.07
C THR A 39 77.02 9.68 -9.09
N PRO A 40 78.11 10.43 -8.82
CA PRO A 40 79.28 10.48 -9.71
C PRO A 40 79.91 9.11 -9.99
N ARG A 41 79.78 8.17 -9.02
CA ARG A 41 80.24 6.78 -9.17
C ARG A 41 79.53 6.02 -10.29
N LEU A 42 78.28 6.35 -10.58
CA LEU A 42 77.54 5.77 -11.70
C LEU A 42 77.92 6.46 -13.01
N ILE A 43 78.03 7.80 -12.98
CA ILE A 43 78.31 8.64 -14.15
C ILE A 43 79.65 8.27 -14.81
N ARG A 44 80.65 7.81 -14.05
CA ARG A 44 81.97 7.41 -14.60
C ARG A 44 81.90 6.35 -15.70
N HIS A 45 80.82 5.57 -15.73
CA HIS A 45 80.60 4.49 -16.70
C HIS A 45 79.84 4.93 -17.95
N PHE A 46 79.31 6.16 -17.96
CA PHE A 46 78.49 6.68 -19.05
C PHE A 46 79.17 7.85 -19.76
N CYS A 47 79.06 7.88 -21.09
CA CYS A 47 79.29 9.10 -21.86
C CYS A 47 78.06 10.01 -21.73
N LEU A 48 78.22 11.15 -21.07
CA LEU A 48 77.13 12.12 -20.93
C LEU A 48 76.94 12.91 -22.22
N MET A 49 75.74 12.82 -22.80
CA MET A 49 75.31 13.65 -23.92
C MET A 49 74.14 14.52 -23.47
N ALA A 50 74.26 15.84 -23.63
CA ALA A 50 73.17 16.76 -23.34
C ALA A 50 72.29 16.95 -24.59
N ILE A 51 70.98 16.71 -24.45
CA ILE A 51 70.00 16.97 -25.51
C ILE A 51 69.36 18.33 -25.23
N PRO A 52 69.75 19.40 -25.96
CA PRO A 52 69.16 20.72 -25.76
C PRO A 52 67.72 20.76 -26.29
N LEU A 53 66.96 21.76 -25.84
CA LEU A 53 65.65 22.06 -26.42
C LEU A 53 65.81 22.44 -27.91
N PRO A 54 64.93 21.91 -28.79
CA PRO A 54 65.00 22.21 -30.22
C PRO A 54 64.78 23.71 -30.49
N SER A 55 65.50 24.24 -31.48
CA SER A 55 65.34 25.63 -31.89
C SER A 55 63.99 25.86 -32.59
N GLN A 56 63.54 27.11 -32.61
CA GLN A 56 62.27 27.50 -33.24
C GLN A 56 62.16 27.05 -34.70
N ASN A 57 63.27 27.13 -35.44
CA ASN A 57 63.33 26.76 -36.85
C ASN A 57 63.10 25.26 -37.05
N VAL A 58 63.69 24.43 -36.19
CA VAL A 58 63.49 22.97 -36.21
C VAL A 58 62.04 22.64 -35.88
N LEU A 59 61.46 23.30 -34.86
CA LEU A 59 60.06 23.11 -34.52
C LEU A 59 59.12 23.51 -35.66
N ALA A 60 59.37 24.68 -36.27
CA ALA A 60 58.61 25.14 -37.41
C ALA A 60 58.69 24.16 -38.58
N GLN A 61 59.88 23.61 -38.88
CA GLN A 61 60.05 22.64 -39.96
C GLN A 61 59.25 21.35 -39.72
N ILE A 62 59.32 20.79 -38.51
CA ILE A 62 58.61 19.57 -38.14
C ILE A 62 57.09 19.77 -38.27
N TYR A 63 56.55 20.80 -37.62
CA TYR A 63 55.11 21.02 -37.60
C TYR A 63 54.55 21.56 -38.92
N ARG A 64 55.33 22.30 -39.71
CA ARG A 64 54.92 22.70 -41.07
C ARG A 64 54.78 21.50 -41.99
N ALA A 65 55.69 20.53 -41.92
CA ALA A 65 55.58 19.32 -42.73
C ALA A 65 54.27 18.57 -42.44
N ILE A 66 53.92 18.42 -41.15
CA ILE A 66 52.68 17.77 -40.71
C ILE A 66 51.46 18.58 -41.17
N MET A 67 51.42 19.88 -40.89
CA MET A 67 50.26 20.73 -41.20
C MET A 67 50.03 20.90 -42.71
N ARG A 68 51.10 21.03 -43.51
CA ARG A 68 50.98 21.11 -44.97
C ARG A 68 50.49 19.81 -45.57
N GLY A 69 50.99 18.66 -45.09
CA GLY A 69 50.52 17.35 -45.53
C GLY A 69 49.05 17.13 -45.22
N PHE A 70 48.60 17.56 -44.03
CA PHE A 70 47.19 17.42 -43.64
C PHE A 70 46.25 18.39 -44.38
N LEU A 71 46.65 19.65 -44.57
CA LEU A 71 45.82 20.66 -45.23
C LEU A 71 45.89 20.62 -46.77
N ASP A 72 46.58 19.63 -47.35
CA ASP A 72 46.76 19.54 -48.80
C ASP A 72 45.44 19.37 -49.56
N ASP A 73 44.53 18.57 -48.97
CA ASP A 73 43.19 18.24 -49.46
C ASP A 73 42.10 19.28 -49.12
N PHE A 74 42.45 20.35 -48.40
CA PHE A 74 41.51 21.40 -48.00
C PHE A 74 41.41 22.50 -49.07
N GLN A 75 40.43 23.39 -48.92
CA GLN A 75 40.31 24.56 -49.79
C GLN A 75 41.58 25.42 -49.76
N PRO A 76 41.96 26.07 -50.88
CA PRO A 76 43.22 26.80 -51.01
C PRO A 76 43.37 27.89 -49.94
N GLU A 77 42.27 28.55 -49.57
CA GLU A 77 42.26 29.56 -48.51
C GLU A 77 42.71 29.03 -47.14
N VAL A 78 42.37 27.78 -46.82
CA VAL A 78 42.73 27.12 -45.56
C VAL A 78 44.15 26.54 -45.65
N LYS A 79 44.51 25.99 -46.81
CA LYS A 79 45.85 25.46 -47.11
C LYS A 79 46.96 26.50 -46.90
N ASP A 80 46.72 27.74 -47.34
CA ASP A 80 47.65 28.87 -47.16
C ASP A 80 47.87 29.26 -45.69
N MET A 81 47.01 28.80 -44.77
CA MET A 81 47.15 29.09 -43.34
C MET A 81 48.06 28.12 -42.60
N ALA A 82 48.47 27.00 -43.21
CA ALA A 82 49.29 25.97 -42.56
C ALA A 82 50.52 26.56 -41.84
N ASP A 83 51.32 27.36 -42.56
CA ASP A 83 52.53 27.97 -42.01
C ASP A 83 52.23 29.03 -40.94
N LYS A 84 51.14 29.78 -41.13
CA LYS A 84 50.73 30.85 -40.20
C LYS A 84 50.27 30.26 -38.86
N ILE A 85 49.51 29.16 -38.90
CA ILE A 85 49.07 28.43 -37.70
C ILE A 85 50.26 27.87 -36.95
N VAL A 86 51.23 27.27 -37.64
CA VAL A 86 52.44 26.74 -36.98
C VAL A 86 53.25 27.86 -36.32
N ASN A 87 53.43 28.99 -37.00
CA ASN A 87 54.13 30.14 -36.43
C ASN A 87 53.37 30.70 -35.21
N ALA A 88 52.04 30.82 -35.30
CA ALA A 88 51.20 31.24 -34.19
C ALA A 88 51.33 30.28 -33.00
N ALA A 89 51.29 28.96 -33.24
CA ALA A 89 51.38 27.94 -32.20
C ALA A 89 52.72 27.99 -31.45
N ILE A 90 53.83 28.18 -32.19
CA ILE A 90 55.16 28.34 -31.60
C ILE A 90 55.25 29.63 -30.78
N SER A 91 54.74 30.75 -31.29
CA SER A 91 54.71 32.01 -30.55
C SER A 91 53.85 31.93 -29.28
N THR A 92 52.68 31.31 -29.36
CA THR A 92 51.81 31.06 -28.20
C THR A 92 52.52 30.18 -27.17
N TYR A 93 53.15 29.08 -27.59
CA TYR A 93 53.92 28.21 -26.70
C TYR A 93 55.05 28.95 -25.96
N GLN A 94 55.78 29.81 -26.66
CA GLN A 94 56.85 30.61 -26.05
C GLN A 94 56.36 31.64 -25.07
N PHE A 95 55.27 32.32 -25.42
CA PHE A 95 54.61 33.23 -24.50
C PHE A 95 54.22 32.49 -23.21
N MET A 96 53.64 31.30 -23.32
CA MET A 96 53.28 30.49 -22.15
C MET A 96 54.48 30.14 -21.27
N MET A 97 55.59 29.71 -21.88
CA MET A 97 56.81 29.34 -21.15
C MET A 97 57.45 30.52 -20.39
N VAL A 98 57.41 31.72 -20.95
CA VAL A 98 58.07 32.91 -20.36
C VAL A 98 57.18 33.56 -19.31
N THR A 99 55.87 33.66 -19.57
CA THR A 99 54.95 34.41 -18.72
C THR A 99 54.45 33.60 -17.53
N PHE A 100 54.15 32.31 -17.72
CA PHE A 100 53.52 31.49 -16.69
C PHE A 100 54.51 30.47 -16.11
N LEU A 101 55.29 30.94 -15.13
CA LEU A 101 56.28 30.10 -14.44
C LEU A 101 55.66 29.32 -13.25
N PRO A 102 56.18 28.12 -12.95
CA PRO A 102 55.68 27.32 -11.85
C PRO A 102 56.02 27.94 -10.49
N THR A 103 55.00 28.24 -9.70
CA THR A 103 55.14 28.71 -8.30
C THR A 103 54.70 27.63 -7.32
N PRO A 104 54.97 27.77 -6.01
CA PRO A 104 54.43 26.88 -4.99
C PRO A 104 52.91 26.63 -5.08
N SER A 105 52.12 27.68 -5.31
CA SER A 105 50.67 27.57 -5.49
C SER A 105 50.29 27.03 -6.88
N LYS A 106 51.09 27.31 -7.91
CA LYS A 106 50.83 26.95 -9.31
C LYS A 106 51.86 25.94 -9.84
N SER A 107 52.08 24.87 -9.08
CA SER A 107 53.14 23.89 -9.38
C SER A 107 52.92 23.10 -10.68
N HIS A 108 51.70 23.06 -11.19
CA HIS A 108 51.28 22.38 -12.42
C HIS A 108 51.45 23.25 -13.68
N TYR A 109 51.91 24.50 -13.57
CA TYR A 109 52.24 25.38 -14.70
C TYR A 109 53.58 24.96 -15.34
N LEU A 110 53.62 23.73 -15.84
CA LEU A 110 54.75 23.15 -16.55
C LEU A 110 54.36 22.98 -18.01
N PHE A 111 54.99 23.75 -18.89
CA PHE A 111 54.72 23.70 -20.32
C PHE A 111 55.85 22.99 -21.05
N ASN A 112 55.51 22.00 -21.88
CA ASN A 112 56.48 21.19 -22.60
C ASN A 112 56.11 21.09 -24.09
N MET A 113 57.00 20.46 -24.87
CA MET A 113 56.79 20.26 -26.31
C MET A 113 55.53 19.46 -26.67
N ARG A 114 55.04 18.62 -25.75
CA ARG A 114 53.81 17.84 -25.94
C ARG A 114 52.58 18.74 -25.94
N ASP A 115 52.60 19.87 -25.22
CA ASP A 115 51.50 20.84 -25.24
C ASP A 115 51.36 21.47 -26.63
N LEU A 116 52.49 21.82 -27.25
CA LEU A 116 52.50 22.26 -28.65
C LEU A 116 51.99 21.17 -29.59
N SER A 117 52.43 19.92 -29.41
CA SER A 117 51.92 18.79 -30.20
C SER A 117 50.41 18.60 -30.03
N LYS A 118 49.88 18.70 -28.80
CA LYS A 118 48.43 18.56 -28.50
C LYS A 118 47.59 19.66 -29.13
N CYS A 119 48.12 20.89 -29.22
CA CYS A 119 47.46 21.99 -29.89
C CYS A 119 47.34 21.71 -31.40
N ILE A 120 48.44 21.29 -32.04
CA ILE A 120 48.44 20.91 -33.45
C ILE A 120 47.55 19.68 -33.70
N GLN A 121 47.66 18.64 -32.87
CA GLN A 121 46.82 17.44 -32.96
C GLN A 121 45.32 17.75 -32.85
N GLY A 122 44.94 18.74 -32.04
CA GLY A 122 43.57 19.23 -31.99
C GLY A 122 43.11 19.85 -33.32
N VAL A 123 43.97 20.65 -33.96
CA VAL A 123 43.68 21.23 -35.29
C VAL A 123 43.60 20.15 -36.37
N LEU A 124 44.38 19.06 -36.25
CA LEU A 124 44.30 17.90 -37.15
C LEU A 124 42.97 17.14 -37.08
N GLN A 125 42.08 17.47 -36.14
CA GLN A 125 40.71 16.93 -36.11
C GLN A 125 39.75 17.69 -37.04
N ALA A 126 40.20 18.76 -37.70
CA ALA A 126 39.39 19.52 -38.65
C ALA A 126 38.88 18.61 -39.77
N ASN A 127 37.60 18.74 -40.09
CA ASN A 127 37.04 18.08 -41.27
C ASN A 127 36.96 19.07 -42.45
N LYS A 128 37.37 18.63 -43.63
CA LYS A 128 37.34 19.41 -44.88
C LYS A 128 35.95 19.96 -45.26
N MET A 129 34.86 19.32 -44.80
CA MET A 129 33.50 19.78 -45.03
C MET A 129 33.02 20.83 -44.03
N ALA A 130 33.56 20.81 -42.81
CA ALA A 130 33.18 21.73 -41.74
C ALA A 130 34.00 23.02 -41.79
N VAL A 131 35.29 22.91 -42.11
CA VAL A 131 36.23 24.03 -42.12
C VAL A 131 36.54 24.45 -43.55
N MET A 132 35.75 25.39 -44.05
CA MET A 132 35.85 25.90 -45.43
C MET A 132 36.60 27.23 -45.49
N ASN A 133 36.44 28.07 -44.46
CA ASN A 133 36.94 29.44 -44.47
C ASN A 133 38.11 29.64 -43.50
N LYS A 134 38.94 30.66 -43.79
CA LYS A 134 40.03 31.12 -42.88
C LYS A 134 39.52 31.40 -41.46
N LEU A 135 38.33 31.98 -41.33
CA LEU A 135 37.73 32.30 -40.04
C LEU A 135 37.44 31.04 -39.20
N GLN A 136 36.87 30.00 -39.82
CA GLN A 136 36.53 28.76 -39.12
C GLN A 136 37.78 28.02 -38.64
N MET A 137 38.80 27.97 -39.47
CA MET A 137 40.08 27.38 -39.09
C MET A 137 40.78 28.20 -38.00
N THR A 138 40.69 29.53 -38.05
CA THR A 138 41.21 30.41 -36.98
C THR A 138 40.48 30.17 -35.65
N LYS A 139 39.14 30.03 -35.68
CA LYS A 139 38.35 29.69 -34.48
C LYS A 139 38.71 28.33 -33.91
N LEU A 140 38.94 27.33 -34.77
CA LEU A 140 39.36 26.00 -34.33
C LEU A 140 40.72 26.07 -33.64
N TYR A 141 41.71 26.73 -34.27
CA TYR A 141 43.02 26.94 -33.66
C TYR A 141 42.91 27.67 -32.31
N TYR A 142 42.06 28.71 -32.24
CA TYR A 142 41.80 29.46 -31.02
C TYR A 142 41.21 28.56 -29.92
N HIS A 143 40.21 27.74 -30.27
CA HIS A 143 39.61 26.75 -29.37
C HIS A 143 40.68 25.78 -28.83
N GLU A 144 41.50 25.19 -29.70
CA GLU A 144 42.52 24.23 -29.26
C GLU A 144 43.58 24.87 -28.34
N CYS A 145 43.93 26.14 -28.58
CA CYS A 145 44.77 26.91 -27.65
C CYS A 145 44.12 27.07 -26.27
N LEU A 146 42.81 27.36 -26.22
CA LEU A 146 42.10 27.44 -24.94
C LEU A 146 42.11 26.08 -24.22
N ARG A 147 41.79 24.99 -24.93
CA ARG A 147 41.68 23.66 -24.31
C ARG A 147 43.01 23.12 -23.77
N VAL A 148 44.13 23.47 -24.40
CA VAL A 148 45.46 23.00 -23.96
C VAL A 148 46.09 23.91 -22.90
N PHE A 149 45.99 25.23 -23.08
CA PHE A 149 46.69 26.20 -22.23
C PHE A 149 45.78 26.90 -21.23
N HIS A 150 44.64 27.44 -21.67
CA HIS A 150 43.73 28.21 -20.80
C HIS A 150 43.12 27.34 -19.69
N ASP A 151 42.68 26.12 -20.03
CA ASP A 151 42.02 25.22 -19.07
C ASP A 151 42.96 24.71 -17.95
N ARG A 152 44.28 24.91 -18.11
CA ARG A 152 45.30 24.66 -17.07
C ARG A 152 45.41 25.80 -16.06
N LEU A 153 44.99 27.02 -16.42
CA LEU A 153 45.17 28.21 -15.59
C LEU A 153 44.15 28.26 -14.45
N THR A 154 44.61 28.64 -13.25
CA THR A 154 43.78 28.68 -12.03
C THR A 154 43.01 30.00 -11.90
N ASP A 155 43.69 31.12 -12.09
CA ASP A 155 43.17 32.45 -11.73
C ASP A 155 42.58 33.16 -12.95
N ASP A 156 41.50 33.92 -12.75
CA ASP A 156 40.87 34.68 -13.83
C ASP A 156 41.75 35.81 -14.37
N VAL A 157 42.70 36.31 -13.57
CA VAL A 157 43.72 37.28 -14.03
C VAL A 157 44.62 36.64 -15.09
N ASP A 158 45.15 35.45 -14.81
CA ASP A 158 46.01 34.71 -15.74
C ASP A 158 45.25 34.34 -17.02
N ARG A 159 44.00 33.88 -16.87
CA ARG A 159 43.11 33.53 -17.98
C ARG A 159 42.82 34.71 -18.91
N ASN A 160 42.47 35.86 -18.33
CA ASN A 160 42.20 37.07 -19.11
C ASN A 160 43.48 37.56 -19.81
N LEU A 161 44.64 37.50 -19.16
CA LEU A 161 45.92 37.83 -19.78
C LEU A 161 46.19 36.92 -20.99
N PHE A 162 46.00 35.62 -20.84
CA PHE A 162 46.17 34.66 -21.93
C PHE A 162 45.23 34.92 -23.10
N VAL A 163 43.93 35.09 -22.83
CA VAL A 163 42.89 35.35 -23.86
C VAL A 163 43.20 36.63 -24.63
N ASN A 164 43.63 37.70 -23.94
CA ASN A 164 44.00 38.95 -24.58
C ASN A 164 45.19 38.77 -25.52
N THR A 165 46.28 38.18 -25.05
CA THR A 165 47.48 37.94 -25.86
C THR A 165 47.22 37.00 -27.03
N LEU A 166 46.46 35.91 -26.81
CA LEU A 166 46.11 34.96 -27.87
C LEU A 166 45.31 35.66 -28.98
N THR A 167 44.35 36.52 -28.61
CA THR A 167 43.56 37.27 -29.59
C THR A 167 44.44 38.21 -30.41
N GLU A 168 45.34 38.96 -29.75
CA GLU A 168 46.28 39.84 -30.45
C GLU A 168 47.22 39.08 -31.39
N LEU A 169 47.73 37.92 -30.96
CA LEU A 169 48.58 37.06 -31.79
C LEU A 169 47.82 36.52 -33.01
N CYS A 170 46.59 36.06 -32.83
CA CYS A 170 45.78 35.56 -33.94
C CYS A 170 45.47 36.68 -34.94
N VAL A 171 45.13 37.89 -34.48
CA VAL A 171 44.90 39.04 -35.37
C VAL A 171 46.18 39.41 -36.14
N LYS A 172 47.34 39.44 -35.47
CA LYS A 172 48.62 39.80 -36.09
C LYS A 172 49.11 38.74 -37.09
N VAL A 173 49.07 37.46 -36.72
CA VAL A 173 49.70 36.37 -37.49
C VAL A 173 48.75 35.73 -38.50
N LEU A 174 47.49 35.50 -38.11
CA LEU A 174 46.48 34.86 -38.98
C LEU A 174 45.73 35.90 -39.85
N SER A 175 45.84 37.19 -39.52
CA SER A 175 45.24 38.31 -40.27
C SER A 175 43.70 38.22 -40.35
N VAL A 176 43.06 37.67 -39.32
CA VAL A 176 41.60 37.56 -39.21
C VAL A 176 41.10 38.44 -38.05
N PRO A 177 40.12 39.33 -38.26
CA PRO A 177 39.54 40.10 -37.18
C PRO A 177 38.73 39.20 -36.25
N LEU A 178 38.99 39.32 -34.95
CA LEU A 178 38.45 38.45 -33.91
C LEU A 178 37.83 39.29 -32.78
N GLU A 179 36.54 39.09 -32.52
CA GLU A 179 35.82 39.75 -31.42
C GLU A 179 36.01 38.95 -30.12
N LYS A 180 36.71 39.51 -29.14
CA LYS A 180 37.09 38.85 -27.87
C LYS A 180 35.90 38.19 -27.15
N ASP A 181 34.76 38.86 -27.07
CA ASP A 181 33.63 38.41 -26.25
C ASP A 181 32.90 37.19 -26.83
N LYS A 182 32.88 37.04 -28.16
CA LYS A 182 32.29 35.85 -28.80
C LYS A 182 33.21 34.62 -28.71
N LEU A 183 34.51 34.81 -28.48
CA LEU A 183 35.52 33.76 -28.53
C LEU A 183 35.77 33.07 -27.17
N LYS A 184 35.47 33.75 -26.06
CA LYS A 184 35.63 33.20 -24.69
C LYS A 184 34.82 31.92 -24.45
N SER A 185 33.70 31.77 -25.15
CA SER A 185 32.75 30.67 -24.98
C SER A 185 32.68 29.72 -26.19
N ILE A 186 33.72 29.69 -27.01
CA ILE A 186 33.77 28.74 -28.13
C ILE A 186 33.95 27.32 -27.59
N VAL A 187 33.11 26.44 -28.11
CA VAL A 187 33.14 25.01 -27.82
C VAL A 187 32.98 24.26 -29.13
N TYR A 188 33.82 23.25 -29.33
CA TYR A 188 33.68 22.29 -30.41
C TYR A 188 33.31 20.92 -29.85
N GLY A 189 32.53 20.16 -30.62
CA GLY A 189 32.11 18.81 -30.26
C GLY A 189 31.58 18.05 -31.47
N ASP A 190 31.38 16.75 -31.30
CA ASP A 190 31.05 15.81 -32.38
C ASP A 190 29.67 15.16 -32.21
N PHE A 191 29.04 15.30 -31.05
CA PHE A 191 27.80 14.65 -30.66
C PHE A 191 26.52 15.48 -30.91
N MET A 192 26.63 16.66 -31.54
CA MET A 192 25.47 17.51 -31.86
C MET A 192 24.48 16.87 -32.84
N LYS A 193 24.91 15.84 -33.60
CA LYS A 193 24.07 15.02 -34.47
C LYS A 193 23.97 13.61 -33.86
N GLY A 194 23.22 13.48 -32.76
CA GLY A 194 23.18 12.27 -31.92
C GLY A 194 22.76 10.96 -32.62
N LEU A 195 22.09 11.04 -33.78
CA LEU A 195 21.63 9.88 -34.56
C LEU A 195 22.71 9.25 -35.46
N ILE A 196 23.94 9.77 -35.43
CA ILE A 196 25.03 9.35 -36.32
C ILE A 196 26.00 8.43 -35.56
N GLU A 197 26.37 7.31 -36.22
CA GLU A 197 27.38 6.36 -35.73
C GLU A 197 28.71 7.06 -35.42
N LYS A 198 29.42 6.57 -34.39
CA LYS A 198 30.64 7.20 -33.83
C LYS A 198 31.67 7.58 -34.90
N GLU A 199 31.90 6.72 -35.87
CA GLU A 199 32.94 6.87 -36.90
C GLU A 199 32.64 7.98 -37.91
N SER A 200 31.36 8.33 -38.09
CA SER A 200 30.92 9.40 -39.00
C SER A 200 30.66 10.73 -38.28
N ARG A 201 30.94 10.82 -36.98
CA ARG A 201 30.80 12.06 -36.21
C ARG A 201 31.90 13.07 -36.56
N VAL A 202 31.45 14.24 -36.99
CA VAL A 202 32.30 15.36 -37.42
C VAL A 202 32.53 16.31 -36.26
N TYR A 203 33.79 16.68 -36.02
CA TYR A 203 34.17 17.69 -35.04
C TYR A 203 33.85 19.09 -35.57
N ASP A 204 32.89 19.79 -34.94
CA ASP A 204 32.35 21.07 -35.45
C ASP A 204 32.04 22.08 -34.33
N GLU A 205 31.89 23.35 -34.71
CA GLU A 205 31.59 24.46 -33.79
C GLU A 205 30.16 24.36 -33.24
N ILE A 206 30.02 24.37 -31.91
CA ILE A 206 28.71 24.36 -31.25
C ILE A 206 28.22 25.81 -31.10
N THR A 207 27.31 26.22 -31.98
CA THR A 207 26.75 27.58 -31.99
C THR A 207 25.57 27.77 -31.03
N ASN A 208 24.72 26.75 -30.87
CA ASN A 208 23.52 26.82 -30.03
C ASN A 208 23.71 26.05 -28.71
N LYS A 209 23.95 26.80 -27.62
CA LYS A 209 24.17 26.24 -26.27
C LYS A 209 22.90 25.61 -25.65
N ASP A 210 21.71 26.06 -26.01
CA ASP A 210 20.47 25.48 -25.45
C ASP A 210 20.14 24.15 -26.10
N LYS A 211 20.37 24.03 -27.41
CA LYS A 211 20.31 22.73 -28.10
C LYS A 211 21.34 21.74 -27.54
N LEU A 212 22.54 22.21 -27.20
CA LEU A 212 23.55 21.39 -26.53
C LEU A 212 23.03 20.83 -25.19
N LYS A 213 22.41 21.67 -24.35
CA LYS A 213 21.84 21.21 -23.07
C LYS A 213 20.75 20.17 -23.27
N GLN A 214 19.87 20.35 -24.26
CA GLN A 214 18.83 19.37 -24.59
C GLN A 214 19.43 18.02 -24.97
N ILE A 215 20.41 18.00 -25.88
CA ILE A 215 21.08 16.76 -26.30
C ILE A 215 21.79 16.07 -25.12
N LEU A 216 22.43 16.84 -24.24
CA LEU A 216 23.06 16.29 -23.04
C LEU A 216 22.04 15.71 -22.05
N SER A 217 20.86 16.31 -21.94
CA SER A 217 19.73 15.75 -21.19
C SER A 217 19.23 14.44 -21.79
N ASP A 218 19.07 14.38 -23.11
CA ASP A 218 18.66 13.16 -23.81
C ASP A 218 19.65 12.02 -23.55
N PHE A 219 20.96 12.27 -23.68
CA PHE A 219 22.01 11.29 -23.35
C PHE A 219 22.04 10.89 -21.87
N LEU A 220 21.69 11.79 -20.96
CA LEU A 220 21.61 11.48 -19.54
C LEU A 220 20.44 10.54 -19.25
N ASP A 221 19.29 10.77 -19.88
CA ASP A 221 18.11 9.92 -19.72
C ASP A 221 18.38 8.53 -20.29
N GLU A 222 19.00 8.44 -21.48
CA GLU A 222 19.46 7.16 -22.05
C GLU A 222 20.44 6.44 -21.11
N PHE A 223 21.43 7.16 -20.56
CA PHE A 223 22.39 6.58 -19.63
C PHE A 223 21.70 6.01 -18.38
N ASN A 224 20.72 6.73 -17.84
CA ASN A 224 19.96 6.33 -16.65
C ASN A 224 19.10 5.08 -16.91
N ILE A 225 18.51 4.97 -18.11
CA ILE A 225 17.75 3.78 -18.52
C ILE A 225 18.68 2.56 -18.64
N MET A 226 19.89 2.74 -19.19
CA MET A 226 20.82 1.63 -19.48
C MET A 226 21.63 1.16 -18.26
N SER A 227 22.05 2.08 -17.38
CA SER A 227 23.09 1.80 -16.39
C SER A 227 22.59 1.31 -15.03
N GLY A 228 21.27 1.32 -14.80
CA GLY A 228 20.62 0.93 -13.52
C GLY A 228 20.97 1.80 -12.30
N ARG A 229 22.03 2.61 -12.37
CA ARG A 229 22.47 3.59 -11.36
C ARG A 229 22.09 5.00 -11.85
N GLU A 230 21.01 5.54 -11.31
CA GLU A 230 20.52 6.88 -11.68
C GLU A 230 21.52 8.00 -11.33
N MET A 231 21.79 8.86 -12.31
CA MET A 231 22.60 10.05 -12.19
C MET A 231 21.76 11.30 -12.45
N ASN A 232 21.58 12.11 -11.41
CA ASN A 232 20.83 13.35 -11.48
C ASN A 232 21.78 14.54 -11.70
N LEU A 233 22.02 14.89 -12.96
CA LEU A 233 22.84 16.05 -13.35
C LEU A 233 21.97 17.23 -13.78
N VAL A 234 22.44 18.43 -13.44
CA VAL A 234 21.86 19.69 -13.92
C VAL A 234 22.86 20.35 -14.87
N PHE A 235 22.45 20.57 -16.11
CA PHE A 235 23.31 21.17 -17.13
C PHE A 235 23.19 22.70 -17.14
N PHE A 236 24.13 23.37 -16.46
CA PHE A 236 24.41 24.79 -16.64
C PHE A 236 25.59 24.99 -17.61
N GLY A 237 25.89 26.24 -17.98
CA GLY A 237 26.88 26.59 -19.01
C GLY A 237 28.21 25.85 -18.83
N ASP A 238 28.87 26.03 -17.68
CA ASP A 238 30.18 25.42 -17.42
C ASP A 238 30.15 23.90 -17.37
N ALA A 239 29.07 23.29 -16.86
CA ALA A 239 28.93 21.83 -16.84
C ALA A 239 28.91 21.25 -18.26
N ALA A 240 28.17 21.88 -19.18
CA ALA A 240 28.14 21.51 -20.58
C ALA A 240 29.51 21.72 -21.26
N GLU A 241 30.21 22.82 -20.94
CA GLU A 241 31.56 23.07 -21.44
C GLU A 241 32.56 22.02 -20.94
N HIS A 242 32.52 21.64 -19.66
CA HIS A 242 33.41 20.61 -19.11
C HIS A 242 33.16 19.23 -19.74
N ILE A 243 31.91 18.87 -20.05
CA ILE A 243 31.62 17.62 -20.79
C ILE A 243 32.25 17.68 -22.18
N CYS A 244 32.11 18.80 -22.90
CA CYS A 244 32.72 18.96 -24.22
C CYS A 244 34.25 18.88 -24.14
N ARG A 245 34.87 19.46 -23.11
CA ARG A 245 36.31 19.36 -22.86
C ARG A 245 36.75 17.92 -22.63
N ILE A 246 36.02 17.15 -21.80
CA ILE A 246 36.34 15.74 -21.54
C ILE A 246 36.14 14.90 -22.81
N ALA A 247 35.03 15.08 -23.53
CA ALA A 247 34.78 14.40 -24.80
C ALA A 247 35.89 14.69 -25.83
N ARG A 248 36.36 15.94 -25.93
CA ARG A 248 37.50 16.31 -26.78
C ARG A 248 38.78 15.59 -26.38
N ILE A 249 39.05 15.42 -25.08
CA ILE A 249 40.23 14.69 -24.60
C ILE A 249 40.11 13.19 -24.92
N LEU A 250 38.94 12.58 -24.72
CA LEU A 250 38.73 11.16 -25.04
C LEU A 250 38.82 10.90 -26.56
N ARG A 251 38.44 11.87 -27.39
CA ARG A 251 38.56 11.79 -28.85
C ARG A 251 40.02 11.87 -29.34
N THR A 252 40.91 12.56 -28.63
CA THR A 252 42.33 12.62 -29.03
C THR A 252 43.03 11.28 -28.79
N ASP A 253 43.78 10.80 -29.78
CA ASP A 253 44.63 9.61 -29.61
C ASP A 253 45.57 9.80 -28.40
N ARG A 254 45.59 8.79 -27.51
CA ARG A 254 46.37 8.82 -26.25
C ARG A 254 46.00 10.00 -25.35
N GLY A 255 44.77 10.47 -25.44
CA GLY A 255 44.25 11.60 -24.69
C GLY A 255 43.91 11.23 -23.26
N ASN A 256 44.79 11.56 -22.32
CA ASN A 256 44.54 11.39 -20.88
C ASN A 256 44.11 12.71 -20.25
N ALA A 257 43.25 12.67 -19.23
CA ALA A 257 42.73 13.86 -18.56
C ALA A 257 43.15 13.91 -17.09
N LEU A 258 43.50 15.10 -16.62
CA LEU A 258 43.67 15.41 -15.20
C LEU A 258 42.66 16.49 -14.81
N LEU A 259 41.58 16.07 -14.17
CA LEU A 259 40.49 16.93 -13.71
C LEU A 259 40.80 17.39 -12.29
N VAL A 260 41.04 18.69 -12.13
CA VAL A 260 41.41 19.28 -10.84
C VAL A 260 40.30 20.21 -10.38
N GLY A 261 39.82 20.04 -9.16
CA GLY A 261 38.87 20.97 -8.55
C GLY A 261 38.38 20.51 -7.19
N VAL A 262 37.59 21.32 -6.51
CA VAL A 262 37.04 20.96 -5.19
C VAL A 262 36.10 19.74 -5.26
N GLY A 263 35.86 19.12 -4.11
CA GLY A 263 34.85 18.08 -3.97
C GLY A 263 33.47 18.59 -4.42
N GLY A 264 32.65 17.73 -5.04
CA GLY A 264 31.30 18.10 -5.46
C GLY A 264 31.18 18.86 -6.78
N ALA A 265 32.28 19.28 -7.41
CA ALA A 265 32.25 20.00 -8.69
C ALA A 265 31.74 19.18 -9.90
N GLY A 266 31.39 17.89 -9.71
CA GLY A 266 30.84 17.03 -10.75
C GLY A 266 31.86 16.22 -11.57
N LYS A 267 33.15 16.26 -11.24
CA LYS A 267 34.25 15.63 -12.00
C LYS A 267 33.96 14.16 -12.41
N GLN A 268 33.56 13.32 -11.45
CA GLN A 268 33.25 11.90 -11.70
C GLN A 268 32.03 11.72 -12.60
N SER A 269 30.92 12.39 -12.26
CA SER A 269 29.64 12.27 -12.95
C SER A 269 29.73 12.76 -14.40
N LEU A 270 30.39 13.89 -14.64
CA LEU A 270 30.60 14.44 -15.98
C LEU A 270 31.53 13.56 -16.81
N THR A 271 32.53 12.91 -16.20
CA THR A 271 33.40 11.96 -16.91
C THR A 271 32.64 10.72 -17.35
N LYS A 272 31.80 10.14 -16.48
CA LYS A 272 30.97 8.98 -16.82
C LYS A 272 30.03 9.28 -17.99
N LEU A 273 29.37 10.43 -17.97
CA LEU A 273 28.51 10.86 -19.06
C LEU A 273 29.32 11.12 -20.35
N ALA A 274 30.47 11.81 -20.26
CA ALA A 274 31.32 12.07 -21.43
C ALA A 274 31.88 10.78 -22.06
N ALA A 275 32.25 9.79 -21.25
CA ALA A 275 32.65 8.47 -21.71
C ALA A 275 31.50 7.76 -22.42
N TYR A 276 30.28 7.81 -21.85
CA TYR A 276 29.08 7.24 -22.48
C TYR A 276 28.75 7.90 -23.82
N ILE A 277 28.74 9.24 -23.89
CA ILE A 277 28.53 10.00 -25.14
C ILE A 277 29.54 9.58 -26.21
N SER A 278 30.79 9.33 -25.81
CA SER A 278 31.87 8.94 -26.70
C SER A 278 31.89 7.44 -27.03
N GLY A 279 30.98 6.64 -26.42
CA GLY A 279 30.91 5.18 -26.58
C GLY A 279 32.07 4.42 -25.93
N TYR A 280 32.64 4.94 -24.84
CA TYR A 280 33.71 4.30 -24.08
C TYR A 280 33.14 3.64 -22.83
N THR A 281 33.63 2.45 -22.52
CA THR A 281 33.27 1.76 -21.27
C THR A 281 34.03 2.41 -20.12
N CYS A 282 33.30 3.02 -19.19
CA CYS A 282 33.90 3.64 -18.00
C CYS A 282 34.15 2.59 -16.92
N PHE A 283 35.40 2.41 -16.53
CA PHE A 283 35.81 1.52 -15.44
C PHE A 283 36.23 2.35 -14.23
N GLN A 284 35.69 2.02 -13.06
CA GLN A 284 36.00 2.67 -11.80
C GLN A 284 36.20 1.59 -10.73
N ILE A 285 37.29 1.70 -9.97
CA ILE A 285 37.63 0.78 -8.88
C ILE A 285 36.70 0.98 -7.69
N GLU A 286 36.26 -0.10 -7.06
CA GLU A 286 35.50 -0.07 -5.80
C GLU A 286 36.39 -0.57 -4.65
N LEU A 287 36.79 0.32 -3.75
CA LEU A 287 37.63 -0.04 -2.61
C LEU A 287 36.84 -0.91 -1.62
N MET A 288 37.25 -2.16 -1.45
CA MET A 288 36.72 -3.08 -0.43
C MET A 288 37.61 -3.10 0.81
N ARG A 289 37.09 -3.59 1.94
CA ARG A 289 37.91 -3.81 3.14
C ARG A 289 38.98 -4.87 2.81
N GLY A 290 40.25 -4.51 2.96
CA GLY A 290 41.37 -5.38 2.61
C GLY A 290 41.89 -5.19 1.17
N TYR A 291 41.43 -4.16 0.45
CA TYR A 291 41.96 -3.83 -0.87
C TYR A 291 43.45 -3.45 -0.78
N ASP A 292 44.30 -4.29 -1.37
CA ASP A 292 45.76 -4.20 -1.33
C ASP A 292 46.35 -3.92 -2.72
N TYR A 293 47.68 -3.95 -2.81
CA TYR A 293 48.39 -3.72 -4.07
C TYR A 293 48.13 -4.80 -5.13
N ASN A 294 48.00 -6.06 -4.72
CA ASN A 294 47.69 -7.16 -5.65
C ASN A 294 46.28 -7.02 -6.24
N SER A 295 45.30 -6.64 -5.42
CA SER A 295 43.92 -6.39 -5.87
C SER A 295 43.88 -5.29 -6.95
N PHE A 296 44.71 -4.25 -6.80
CA PHE A 296 44.85 -3.21 -7.82
C PHE A 296 45.49 -3.71 -9.11
N HIS A 297 46.48 -4.58 -9.02
CA HIS A 297 47.09 -5.22 -10.19
C HIS A 297 46.08 -6.10 -10.93
N ASP A 298 45.23 -6.84 -10.22
CA ASP A 298 44.16 -7.62 -10.83
C ASP A 298 43.17 -6.72 -11.61
N ASP A 299 42.78 -5.58 -11.04
CA ASP A 299 41.94 -4.60 -11.74
C ASP A 299 42.63 -4.00 -12.99
N LEU A 300 43.94 -3.74 -12.93
CA LEU A 300 44.72 -3.29 -14.08
C LEU A 300 44.83 -4.38 -15.16
N LYS A 301 44.98 -5.67 -14.79
CA LYS A 301 44.97 -6.79 -15.73
C LYS A 301 43.67 -6.85 -16.51
N ILE A 302 42.52 -6.67 -15.83
CA ILE A 302 41.20 -6.62 -16.47
C ILE A 302 41.13 -5.47 -17.50
N LEU A 303 41.69 -4.30 -17.17
CA LEU A 303 41.76 -3.17 -18.12
C LEU A 303 42.61 -3.50 -19.34
N TYR A 304 43.76 -4.15 -19.15
CA TYR A 304 44.67 -4.54 -20.23
C TYR A 304 44.04 -5.60 -21.14
N GLU A 305 43.33 -6.58 -20.57
CA GLU A 305 42.58 -7.58 -21.34
C GLU A 305 41.49 -6.92 -22.21
N LYS A 306 40.69 -6.01 -21.64
CA LYS A 306 39.62 -5.33 -22.41
C LYS A 306 40.18 -4.38 -23.48
N ALA A 307 41.11 -3.51 -23.11
CA ALA A 307 41.65 -2.51 -24.02
C ALA A 307 42.53 -3.11 -25.12
N GLY A 308 43.33 -4.13 -24.79
CA GLY A 308 44.31 -4.70 -25.71
C GLY A 308 43.87 -6.00 -26.39
N MET A 309 43.30 -6.98 -25.67
CA MET A 309 42.87 -8.24 -26.31
C MET A 309 41.55 -8.08 -27.07
N LYS A 310 40.55 -7.42 -26.46
CA LYS A 310 39.22 -7.23 -27.07
C LYS A 310 39.08 -5.99 -27.96
N ASN A 311 40.10 -5.12 -27.97
CA ASN A 311 40.07 -3.84 -28.68
C ASN A 311 38.94 -2.90 -28.23
N GLU A 312 38.52 -2.99 -26.97
CA GLU A 312 37.45 -2.14 -26.45
C GLU A 312 38.00 -0.76 -26.05
N ASN A 313 37.27 0.29 -26.40
CA ASN A 313 37.57 1.66 -25.99
C ASN A 313 37.24 1.86 -24.50
N MET A 314 38.28 2.00 -23.67
CA MET A 314 38.15 2.03 -22.21
C MET A 314 38.48 3.42 -21.65
N CYS A 315 37.66 3.89 -20.70
CA CYS A 315 37.93 5.08 -19.91
C CYS A 315 38.14 4.66 -18.45
N PHE A 316 39.37 4.73 -17.95
CA PHE A 316 39.69 4.46 -16.56
C PHE A 316 39.52 5.72 -15.71
N LEU A 317 38.48 5.75 -14.87
CA LEU A 317 38.19 6.84 -13.95
C LEU A 317 38.79 6.54 -12.57
N PHE A 318 39.80 7.31 -12.19
CA PHE A 318 40.52 7.14 -10.92
C PHE A 318 40.50 8.44 -10.11
N THR A 319 40.16 8.34 -8.83
CA THR A 319 39.85 9.49 -7.98
C THR A 319 40.71 9.53 -6.73
N ASP A 320 40.88 10.73 -6.17
CA ASP A 320 41.72 10.98 -5.00
C ASP A 320 41.40 10.06 -3.80
N THR A 321 40.11 9.79 -3.57
CA THR A 321 39.64 8.92 -2.48
C THR A 321 39.95 7.44 -2.69
N GLN A 322 40.29 7.03 -3.92
CA GLN A 322 40.67 5.65 -4.25
C GLN A 322 42.18 5.40 -4.07
N ILE A 323 42.97 6.46 -3.83
CA ILE A 323 44.42 6.36 -3.63
C ILE A 323 44.67 5.97 -2.18
N ALA A 324 44.62 4.66 -1.89
CA ALA A 324 44.95 4.13 -0.57
C ALA A 324 46.47 4.14 -0.32
N TYR A 325 47.25 3.80 -1.35
CA TYR A 325 48.71 3.77 -1.33
C TYR A 325 49.27 4.60 -2.48
N GLU A 326 50.37 5.33 -2.23
CA GLU A 326 51.00 6.17 -3.26
C GLU A 326 51.64 5.35 -4.40
N GLU A 327 51.91 4.05 -4.16
CA GLU A 327 52.39 3.08 -5.15
C GLU A 327 51.41 2.93 -6.34
N PHE A 328 50.10 3.13 -6.13
CA PHE A 328 49.13 3.10 -7.23
C PHE A 328 49.41 4.20 -8.27
N LEU A 329 49.90 5.37 -7.83
CA LEU A 329 50.26 6.45 -8.74
C LEU A 329 51.56 6.18 -9.46
N GLU A 330 52.45 5.35 -8.92
CA GLU A 330 53.66 4.91 -9.62
C GLU A 330 53.30 4.06 -10.83
N ASP A 331 52.38 3.11 -10.67
CA ASP A 331 51.88 2.28 -11.77
C ASP A 331 51.16 3.12 -12.83
N ILE A 332 50.26 4.02 -12.42
CA ILE A 332 49.59 4.94 -13.35
C ILE A 332 50.61 5.83 -14.09
N ASN A 333 51.64 6.30 -13.41
CA ASN A 333 52.71 7.09 -14.02
C ASN A 333 53.49 6.28 -15.08
N ASN A 334 53.67 4.97 -14.86
CA ASN A 334 54.26 4.06 -15.84
C ASN A 334 53.32 3.86 -17.05
N ILE A 335 52.01 3.62 -16.83
CA ILE A 335 51.01 3.50 -17.90
C ILE A 335 50.98 4.77 -18.77
N LEU A 336 51.03 5.96 -18.15
CA LEU A 336 51.02 7.23 -18.88
C LEU A 336 52.27 7.46 -19.75
N ASN A 337 53.42 6.88 -19.37
CA ASN A 337 54.68 7.04 -20.10
C ASN A 337 54.92 5.95 -21.15
N SER A 338 55.14 4.73 -20.68
CA SER A 338 55.47 3.55 -21.49
C SER A 338 54.21 2.86 -22.00
N GLY A 339 53.13 2.87 -21.21
CA GLY A 339 51.96 2.01 -21.43
C GLY A 339 52.10 0.64 -20.77
N GLU A 340 53.17 0.43 -20.00
CA GLU A 340 53.49 -0.85 -19.35
C GLU A 340 53.81 -0.61 -17.87
N VAL A 341 53.29 -1.48 -17.02
CA VAL A 341 53.61 -1.53 -15.59
C VAL A 341 54.59 -2.68 -15.35
N PRO A 342 55.77 -2.43 -14.75
CA PRO A 342 56.74 -3.49 -14.46
C PRO A 342 56.14 -4.58 -13.56
N ASN A 343 56.40 -5.84 -13.90
CA ASN A 343 55.92 -7.03 -13.16
C ASN A 343 54.39 -7.17 -13.03
N LEU A 344 53.59 -6.42 -13.81
CA LEU A 344 52.14 -6.56 -13.79
C LEU A 344 51.69 -7.86 -14.47
N LEU A 345 52.26 -8.16 -15.64
CA LEU A 345 51.92 -9.35 -16.43
C LEU A 345 52.94 -10.46 -16.16
N GLU A 346 52.47 -11.60 -15.67
CA GLU A 346 53.29 -12.79 -15.56
C GLU A 346 53.55 -13.41 -16.94
N ALA A 347 54.54 -14.29 -17.06
CA ALA A 347 54.90 -14.90 -18.35
C ALA A 347 53.72 -15.65 -19.00
N GLU A 348 52.86 -16.28 -18.18
CA GLU A 348 51.64 -16.95 -18.64
C GLU A 348 50.61 -15.95 -19.19
N ASP A 349 50.40 -14.83 -18.49
CA ASP A 349 49.51 -13.75 -18.93
C ASP A 349 49.99 -13.13 -20.25
N GLN A 350 51.29 -12.88 -20.38
CA GLN A 350 51.90 -12.36 -21.60
C GLN A 350 51.69 -13.29 -22.78
N GLU A 351 51.89 -14.59 -22.60
CA GLU A 351 51.70 -15.58 -23.68
C GLU A 351 50.23 -15.70 -24.10
N ARG A 352 49.32 -15.66 -23.12
CA ARG A 352 47.87 -15.60 -23.35
C ARG A 352 47.49 -14.36 -24.16
N MET A 353 47.99 -13.19 -23.79
CA MET A 353 47.72 -11.92 -24.49
C MET A 353 48.28 -11.92 -25.92
N ILE A 354 49.53 -12.33 -26.10
CA ILE A 354 50.17 -12.41 -27.41
C ILE A 354 49.42 -13.38 -28.34
N SER A 355 48.99 -14.54 -27.82
CA SER A 355 48.29 -15.54 -28.63
C SER A 355 46.99 -15.02 -29.25
N ALA A 356 46.23 -14.20 -28.51
CA ALA A 356 44.97 -13.64 -29.00
C ALA A 356 45.17 -12.59 -30.10
N ILE A 357 46.29 -11.86 -30.07
CA ILE A 357 46.52 -10.68 -30.91
C ILE A 357 47.26 -11.02 -32.21
N ARG A 358 47.87 -12.20 -32.33
CA ARG A 358 48.60 -12.62 -33.53
C ARG A 358 47.80 -12.43 -34.82
N THR A 359 46.51 -12.77 -34.79
CA THR A 359 45.64 -12.67 -35.97
C THR A 359 45.40 -11.21 -36.37
N ASP A 360 45.05 -10.36 -35.40
CA ASP A 360 44.84 -8.92 -35.59
C ASP A 360 46.13 -8.22 -36.07
N ALA A 361 47.27 -8.50 -35.44
CA ALA A 361 48.55 -7.87 -35.77
C ALA A 361 49.00 -8.16 -37.21
N LYS A 362 48.74 -9.37 -37.70
CA LYS A 362 49.02 -9.75 -39.09
C LYS A 362 48.09 -9.05 -40.06
N GLN A 363 46.80 -8.94 -39.74
CA GLN A 363 45.81 -8.30 -40.61
C GLN A 363 46.00 -6.79 -40.70
N GLU A 364 46.28 -6.10 -39.59
CA GLU A 364 46.35 -4.64 -39.54
C GLU A 364 47.73 -4.07 -39.91
N GLN A 365 48.82 -4.69 -39.47
CA GLN A 365 50.19 -4.14 -39.62
C GLN A 365 51.15 -5.06 -40.38
N GLY A 366 50.72 -6.25 -40.81
CA GLY A 366 51.56 -7.18 -41.56
C GLY A 366 52.76 -7.70 -40.75
N ILE A 367 52.67 -7.71 -39.42
CA ILE A 367 53.75 -8.15 -38.52
C ILE A 367 53.88 -9.68 -38.62
N GLU A 368 55.12 -10.17 -38.72
CA GLU A 368 55.42 -11.61 -38.73
C GLU A 368 55.03 -12.29 -37.41
N GLU A 369 54.39 -13.46 -37.49
CA GLU A 369 53.81 -14.18 -36.34
C GLU A 369 54.85 -14.66 -35.31
N ASP A 370 56.11 -14.78 -35.73
CA ASP A 370 57.19 -15.35 -34.91
C ASP A 370 57.89 -14.32 -34.00
N SER A 371 57.72 -13.02 -34.26
CA SER A 371 58.41 -11.97 -33.49
C SER A 371 57.63 -11.57 -32.24
N ARG A 372 57.95 -12.22 -31.11
CA ARG A 372 57.32 -11.97 -29.80
C ARG A 372 57.40 -10.50 -29.38
N ASP A 373 58.56 -9.88 -29.56
CA ASP A 373 58.81 -8.49 -29.14
C ASP A 373 57.96 -7.50 -29.96
N ALA A 374 57.86 -7.72 -31.27
CA ALA A 374 57.05 -6.86 -32.14
C ALA A 374 55.54 -6.99 -31.84
N LEU A 375 55.08 -8.22 -31.53
CA LEU A 375 53.69 -8.46 -31.11
C LEU A 375 53.38 -7.79 -29.77
N TYR A 376 54.32 -7.84 -28.81
CA TYR A 376 54.17 -7.17 -27.53
C TYR A 376 54.13 -5.64 -27.68
N ASP A 377 55.02 -5.07 -28.49
CA ASP A 377 55.01 -3.65 -28.81
C ASP A 377 53.69 -3.22 -29.48
N TYR A 378 53.15 -4.05 -30.38
CA TYR A 378 51.84 -3.82 -30.98
C TYR A 378 50.72 -3.84 -29.93
N PHE A 379 50.73 -4.81 -29.01
CA PHE A 379 49.78 -4.86 -27.90
C PHE A 379 49.83 -3.61 -27.01
N ILE A 380 51.02 -3.17 -26.62
CA ILE A 380 51.19 -1.94 -25.82
C ILE A 380 50.71 -0.70 -26.59
N ARG A 381 50.97 -0.62 -27.91
CA ARG A 381 50.44 0.47 -28.74
C ARG A 381 48.91 0.47 -28.77
N ARG A 382 48.29 -0.70 -28.89
CA ARG A 382 46.83 -0.87 -28.88
C ARG A 382 46.24 -0.44 -27.55
N ILE A 383 46.82 -0.87 -26.43
CA ILE A 383 46.42 -0.42 -25.08
C ILE A 383 46.51 1.10 -24.97
N ARG A 384 47.63 1.71 -25.38
CA ARG A 384 47.80 3.17 -25.27
C ARG A 384 46.81 3.96 -26.10
N ASN A 385 46.33 3.40 -27.21
CA ASN A 385 45.36 4.07 -28.07
C ASN A 385 43.93 3.93 -27.53
N ASN A 386 43.59 2.79 -26.93
CA ASN A 386 42.23 2.49 -26.46
C ASN A 386 41.98 2.82 -24.98
N LEU A 387 43.02 2.86 -24.15
CA LEU A 387 42.94 3.13 -22.72
C LEU A 387 43.19 4.61 -22.44
N HIS A 388 42.11 5.31 -22.10
CA HIS A 388 42.17 6.70 -21.65
C HIS A 388 42.08 6.75 -20.13
N ILE A 389 43.05 7.39 -19.49
CA ILE A 389 43.09 7.59 -18.05
C ILE A 389 42.55 8.97 -17.71
N VAL A 390 41.53 9.01 -16.85
CA VAL A 390 40.94 10.23 -16.30
C VAL A 390 41.15 10.28 -14.80
N LEU A 391 42.02 11.17 -14.37
CA LEU A 391 42.37 11.37 -12.97
C LEU A 391 41.58 12.53 -12.37
N CYS A 392 40.87 12.30 -11.27
CA CYS A 392 40.12 13.32 -10.54
C CYS A 392 40.80 13.63 -9.20
N MET A 393 41.46 14.79 -9.10
CA MET A 393 42.18 15.22 -7.89
C MET A 393 41.61 16.50 -7.29
N SER A 394 41.81 16.68 -5.98
CA SER A 394 41.48 17.92 -5.28
C SER A 394 42.73 18.82 -5.18
N PRO A 395 42.64 20.12 -5.52
CA PRO A 395 43.74 21.06 -5.28
C PRO A 395 43.85 21.47 -3.82
N VAL A 396 42.92 21.04 -2.96
CA VAL A 396 42.89 21.38 -1.53
C VAL A 396 43.95 20.58 -0.78
N GLY A 397 44.82 21.27 -0.03
CA GLY A 397 45.92 20.68 0.72
C GLY A 397 47.20 20.52 -0.09
N ASP A 398 48.22 19.90 0.52
CA ASP A 398 49.55 19.79 -0.09
C ASP A 398 49.73 18.53 -0.97
N SER A 399 48.86 17.52 -0.80
CA SER A 399 49.00 16.21 -1.46
C SER A 399 49.06 16.31 -2.99
N PHE A 400 48.20 17.13 -3.60
CA PHE A 400 48.20 17.34 -5.05
C PHE A 400 49.54 17.87 -5.56
N ARG A 401 50.10 18.89 -4.87
CA ARG A 401 51.39 19.48 -5.22
C ARG A 401 52.54 18.49 -5.05
N VAL A 402 52.51 17.68 -3.99
CA VAL A 402 53.52 16.65 -3.73
C VAL A 402 53.47 15.59 -4.84
N ARG A 403 52.27 15.11 -5.20
CA ARG A 403 52.08 14.13 -6.28
C ARG A 403 52.49 14.64 -7.64
N CYS A 404 52.19 15.89 -8.00
CA CYS A 404 52.68 16.49 -9.24
C CYS A 404 54.22 16.56 -9.33
N ARG A 405 54.92 16.64 -8.17
CA ARG A 405 56.39 16.62 -8.11
C ARG A 405 56.97 15.22 -8.16
N MET A 406 56.36 14.28 -7.44
CA MET A 406 56.78 12.87 -7.41
C MET A 406 56.52 12.17 -8.75
N PHE A 407 55.39 12.49 -9.40
CA PHE A 407 54.93 11.85 -10.63
C PHE A 407 54.73 12.90 -11.75
N PRO A 408 55.81 13.33 -12.44
CA PRO A 408 55.73 14.37 -13.48
C PRO A 408 54.83 14.03 -14.66
N SER A 409 54.58 12.74 -14.91
CA SER A 409 53.79 12.27 -16.06
C SER A 409 52.32 12.61 -15.92
N LEU A 410 51.84 12.81 -14.68
CA LEU A 410 50.49 13.31 -14.42
C LEU A 410 50.24 14.66 -15.09
N VAL A 411 51.24 15.56 -15.09
CA VAL A 411 51.15 16.87 -15.73
C VAL A 411 51.58 16.82 -17.20
N ASN A 412 52.59 16.01 -17.53
CA ASN A 412 53.16 16.00 -18.89
C ASN A 412 52.33 15.19 -19.90
N CYS A 413 51.67 14.11 -19.47
CA CYS A 413 50.89 13.24 -20.35
C CYS A 413 49.42 13.67 -20.39
N CYS A 414 48.86 14.10 -19.26
CA CYS A 414 47.45 14.46 -19.18
C CYS A 414 47.19 15.90 -19.63
N THR A 415 46.00 16.15 -20.15
CA THR A 415 45.48 17.50 -20.37
C THR A 415 44.73 17.92 -19.10
N ILE A 416 45.10 19.06 -18.55
CA ILE A 416 44.54 19.57 -17.30
C ILE A 416 43.26 20.33 -17.60
N ASN A 417 42.18 19.98 -16.93
CA ASN A 417 40.91 20.71 -16.95
C ASN A 417 40.60 21.17 -15.53
N TRP A 418 40.71 22.46 -15.28
CA TRP A 418 40.47 23.06 -13.98
C TRP A 418 38.99 23.38 -13.76
N PHE A 419 38.39 22.75 -12.76
CA PHE A 419 37.03 23.01 -12.29
C PHE A 419 37.06 24.12 -11.25
N CYS A 420 36.56 25.29 -11.67
CA CYS A 420 36.35 26.42 -10.77
C CYS A 420 35.16 26.19 -9.84
N GLU A 421 35.07 27.05 -8.83
CA GLU A 421 33.86 27.20 -8.05
C GLU A 421 32.70 27.61 -8.96
N TRP A 422 31.49 27.17 -8.61
CA TRP A 422 30.32 27.43 -9.44
C TRP A 422 30.00 28.93 -9.43
N PRO A 423 29.85 29.56 -10.61
CA PRO A 423 29.42 30.96 -10.67
C PRO A 423 27.98 31.10 -10.14
N THR A 424 27.61 32.33 -9.83
CA THR A 424 26.28 32.69 -9.31
C THR A 424 25.16 32.18 -10.24
N GLU A 425 25.36 32.27 -11.55
CA GLU A 425 24.44 31.77 -12.59
C GLU A 425 24.23 30.25 -12.50
N ALA A 426 25.30 29.49 -12.22
CA ALA A 426 25.24 28.05 -12.06
C ALA A 426 24.45 27.67 -10.80
N LEU A 427 24.74 28.33 -9.67
CA LEU A 427 24.01 28.13 -8.42
C LEU A 427 22.51 28.45 -8.58
N LEU A 428 22.18 29.56 -9.26
CA LEU A 428 20.79 29.93 -9.56
C LEU A 428 20.08 28.89 -10.43
N SER A 429 20.74 28.41 -11.49
CA SER A 429 20.17 27.41 -12.39
C SER A 429 19.89 26.09 -11.66
N VAL A 430 20.82 25.65 -10.82
CA VAL A 430 20.67 24.46 -9.99
C VAL A 430 19.51 24.63 -9.01
N ALA A 431 19.47 25.73 -8.26
CA ALA A 431 18.38 25.98 -7.33
C ALA A 431 17.02 26.04 -8.01
N LYS A 432 16.88 26.72 -9.15
CA LYS A 432 15.60 26.78 -9.89
C LYS A 432 15.11 25.40 -10.31
N ASN A 433 16.01 24.55 -10.83
CA ASN A 433 15.64 23.20 -11.23
C ASN A 433 15.14 22.38 -10.03
N PHE A 434 15.86 22.41 -8.91
CA PHE A 434 15.45 21.71 -7.69
C PHE A 434 14.16 22.27 -7.08
N MET A 435 14.05 23.59 -6.94
CA MET A 435 12.89 24.26 -6.35
C MET A 435 11.63 24.10 -7.20
N SER A 436 11.74 23.97 -8.52
CA SER A 436 10.60 23.71 -9.41
C SER A 436 9.92 22.34 -9.18
N LYS A 437 10.62 21.40 -8.55
CA LYS A 437 10.10 20.07 -8.20
C LYS A 437 9.28 20.06 -6.91
N ILE A 438 9.31 21.16 -6.13
CA ILE A 438 8.65 21.26 -4.82
C ILE A 438 7.37 22.10 -4.95
N ASP A 439 6.30 21.70 -4.26
CA ASP A 439 5.16 22.58 -4.01
C ASP A 439 5.48 23.60 -2.89
N LEU A 440 5.82 24.82 -3.30
CA LEU A 440 6.12 25.96 -2.42
C LEU A 440 4.87 26.77 -2.03
N GLY A 441 3.69 26.43 -2.58
CA GLY A 441 2.45 27.19 -2.42
C GLY A 441 2.38 28.48 -3.26
N ASN A 442 1.19 29.11 -3.31
CA ASN A 442 0.89 30.23 -4.22
C ASN A 442 1.60 31.56 -3.89
N ASN A 443 2.15 31.70 -2.68
CA ASN A 443 2.69 32.97 -2.19
C ASN A 443 4.21 33.11 -2.37
N VAL A 444 4.90 32.04 -2.80
CA VAL A 444 6.35 32.00 -2.88
C VAL A 444 6.82 31.76 -4.31
N SER A 445 7.64 32.67 -4.83
CA SER A 445 8.26 32.52 -6.14
C SER A 445 9.48 31.61 -6.08
N VAL A 446 9.56 30.68 -7.03
CA VAL A 446 10.74 29.81 -7.24
C VAL A 446 12.02 30.63 -7.42
N ASN A 447 11.93 31.79 -8.09
CA ASN A 447 13.09 32.66 -8.30
C ASN A 447 13.58 33.26 -6.98
N SER A 448 12.68 33.72 -6.10
CA SER A 448 13.04 34.24 -4.78
C SER A 448 13.75 33.19 -3.92
N MET A 449 13.28 31.94 -3.96
CA MET A 449 13.91 30.82 -3.26
C MET A 449 15.28 30.46 -3.83
N ALA A 450 15.45 30.56 -5.15
CA ALA A 450 16.75 30.35 -5.79
C ALA A 450 17.74 31.46 -5.39
N ASP A 451 17.32 32.72 -5.44
CA ASP A 451 18.16 33.87 -5.08
C ASP A 451 18.66 33.80 -3.64
N ILE A 452 17.78 33.46 -2.69
CA ILE A 452 18.20 33.30 -1.29
C ILE A 452 19.14 32.11 -1.10
N SER A 453 18.95 31.01 -1.83
CA SER A 453 19.85 29.86 -1.78
C SER A 453 21.26 30.24 -2.19
N VAL A 454 21.40 30.99 -3.28
CA VAL A 454 22.72 31.47 -3.74
C VAL A 454 23.34 32.41 -2.71
N LEU A 455 22.56 33.36 -2.19
CA LEU A 455 23.05 34.30 -1.18
C LEU A 455 23.54 33.60 0.09
N VAL A 456 22.82 32.58 0.57
CA VAL A 456 23.28 31.78 1.72
C VAL A 456 24.65 31.18 1.42
N HIS A 457 24.82 30.51 0.27
CA HIS A 457 26.10 29.88 -0.07
C HIS A 457 27.25 30.88 -0.22
N GLU A 458 27.02 32.01 -0.88
CA GLU A 458 28.03 33.07 -1.03
C GLU A 458 28.38 33.72 0.31
N SER A 459 27.38 33.98 1.16
CA SER A 459 27.59 34.58 2.47
C SER A 459 28.45 33.69 3.37
N VAL A 460 28.24 32.37 3.31
CA VAL A 460 29.06 31.39 4.04
C VAL A 460 30.48 31.36 3.48
N THR A 461 30.66 31.45 2.16
CA THR A 461 32.00 31.48 1.54
C THR A 461 32.78 32.71 1.99
N LYS A 462 32.18 33.90 1.91
CA LYS A 462 32.77 35.15 2.43
C LYS A 462 33.08 35.07 3.94
N MET A 463 32.17 34.48 4.71
CA MET A 463 32.37 34.29 6.15
C MET A 463 33.49 33.29 6.46
N SER A 464 33.69 32.29 5.61
CA SER A 464 34.76 31.29 5.76
C SER A 464 36.14 31.92 5.58
N ASP A 465 36.27 32.87 4.66
CA ASP A 465 37.52 33.63 4.46
C ASP A 465 37.81 34.53 5.67
N LEU A 466 36.82 35.28 6.17
CA LEU A 466 36.96 36.07 7.40
C LEU A 466 37.31 35.19 8.61
N PHE A 467 36.64 34.04 8.75
CA PHE A 467 36.91 33.08 9.82
C PHE A 467 38.35 32.53 9.74
N TYR A 468 38.88 32.32 8.54
CA TYR A 468 40.27 31.92 8.37
C TYR A 468 41.24 33.06 8.70
N GLU A 469 40.95 34.29 8.32
CA GLU A 469 41.78 35.46 8.64
C GLU A 469 41.89 35.69 10.15
N GLU A 470 40.75 35.60 10.87
CA GLU A 470 40.66 35.88 12.30
C GLU A 470 41.09 34.69 13.17
N MET A 471 40.60 33.48 12.86
CA MET A 471 40.75 32.30 13.72
C MET A 471 41.77 31.29 13.21
N ARG A 472 42.33 31.49 12.01
CA ARG A 472 43.27 30.56 11.32
C ARG A 472 42.72 29.13 11.18
N ARG A 473 41.39 28.98 11.21
CA ARG A 473 40.69 27.71 10.98
C ARG A 473 40.06 27.75 9.60
N ARG A 474 40.51 26.87 8.71
CA ARG A 474 40.00 26.82 7.33
C ARG A 474 38.73 25.99 7.28
N TYR A 475 37.68 26.55 6.70
CA TYR A 475 36.46 25.84 6.32
C TYR A 475 36.29 25.97 4.80
N TYR A 476 35.94 24.89 4.13
CA TYR A 476 35.79 24.85 2.69
C TYR A 476 34.31 24.70 2.35
N THR A 477 33.75 25.67 1.64
CA THR A 477 32.43 25.54 1.02
C THR A 477 32.57 24.75 -0.27
N THR A 478 31.68 23.78 -0.49
CA THR A 478 31.69 22.97 -1.72
C THR A 478 30.31 22.95 -2.36
N PRO A 479 30.22 22.75 -3.69
CA PRO A 479 28.94 22.52 -4.35
C PRO A 479 28.17 21.33 -3.77
N SER A 480 28.86 20.32 -3.22
CA SER A 480 28.20 19.23 -2.47
C SER A 480 27.42 19.76 -1.27
N SER A 481 28.02 20.64 -0.47
CA SER A 481 27.33 21.26 0.68
C SER A 481 26.13 22.11 0.24
N TYR A 482 26.20 22.73 -0.94
CA TYR A 482 25.06 23.44 -1.53
C TYR A 482 23.92 22.51 -1.93
N LEU A 483 24.24 21.39 -2.58
CA LEU A 483 23.24 20.37 -2.92
C LEU A 483 22.65 19.71 -1.68
N GLU A 484 23.45 19.51 -0.64
CA GLU A 484 23.02 18.98 0.66
C GLU A 484 22.07 19.94 1.36
N LEU A 485 22.34 21.25 1.36
CA LEU A 485 21.40 22.28 1.82
C LEU A 485 20.04 22.12 1.16
N ILE A 486 20.02 22.07 -0.19
CA ILE A 486 18.77 22.01 -0.95
C ILE A 486 18.02 20.71 -0.65
N LYS A 487 18.72 19.57 -0.62
CA LYS A 487 18.13 18.26 -0.27
C LYS A 487 17.56 18.24 1.15
N LEU A 488 18.31 18.80 2.10
CA LEU A 488 17.89 18.91 3.50
C LEU A 488 16.65 19.79 3.62
N PHE A 489 16.62 20.92 2.92
CA PHE A 489 15.45 21.78 2.84
C PHE A 489 14.22 21.02 2.32
N MET A 490 14.35 20.26 1.21
CA MET A 490 13.23 19.48 0.67
C MET A 490 12.68 18.50 1.70
N SER A 491 13.57 17.72 2.32
CA SER A 491 13.21 16.70 3.32
C SER A 491 12.58 17.35 4.56
N MET A 492 13.20 18.40 5.10
CA MET A 492 12.69 19.09 6.30
C MET A 492 11.35 19.77 6.03
N LEU A 493 11.16 20.34 4.84
CA LEU A 493 9.90 21.01 4.48
C LEU A 493 8.76 20.00 4.41
N GLN A 494 8.99 18.86 3.74
CA GLN A 494 7.99 17.79 3.67
C GLN A 494 7.64 17.26 5.06
N ASP A 495 8.64 16.88 5.86
CA ASP A 495 8.45 16.34 7.21
C ASP A 495 7.69 17.32 8.12
N ARG A 496 8.05 18.61 8.07
CA ARG A 496 7.41 19.64 8.91
C ARG A 496 6.00 19.93 8.44
N ARG A 497 5.77 20.01 7.12
CA ARG A 497 4.44 20.22 6.54
C ARG A 497 3.50 19.08 6.92
N GLU A 498 3.96 17.83 6.85
CA GLU A 498 3.18 16.67 7.29
C GLU A 498 2.88 16.69 8.79
N LYS A 499 3.87 16.99 9.64
CA LYS A 499 3.67 17.09 11.10
C LYS A 499 2.65 18.17 11.47
N ILE A 500 2.76 19.36 10.89
CA ILE A 500 1.84 20.46 11.16
C ILE A 500 0.45 20.13 10.60
N PHE A 501 0.37 19.55 9.39
CA PHE A 501 -0.90 19.15 8.80
C PHE A 501 -1.62 18.07 9.63
N MET A 502 -0.91 17.03 10.06
CA MET A 502 -1.47 15.99 10.94
C MET A 502 -1.89 16.55 12.31
N GLY A 503 -1.08 17.46 12.88
CA GLY A 503 -1.40 18.16 14.12
C GLY A 503 -2.68 18.98 14.00
N LYS A 504 -2.77 19.80 12.95
CA LYS A 504 -3.96 20.59 12.62
C LYS A 504 -5.17 19.68 12.39
N ALA A 505 -5.05 18.65 11.56
CA ALA A 505 -6.15 17.74 11.24
C ALA A 505 -6.68 17.03 12.49
N ARG A 506 -5.80 16.62 13.41
CA ARG A 506 -6.20 16.00 14.68
C ARG A 506 -7.04 16.95 15.53
N ILE A 507 -6.58 18.20 15.71
CA ILE A 507 -7.30 19.20 16.50
C ILE A 507 -8.59 19.62 15.81
N GLN A 508 -8.56 19.81 14.49
CA GLN A 508 -9.72 20.18 13.69
C GLN A 508 -10.80 19.09 13.75
N ASN A 509 -10.43 17.81 13.65
CA ASN A 509 -11.37 16.69 13.83
C ASN A 509 -11.98 16.68 15.23
N GLY A 510 -11.17 16.94 16.27
CA GLY A 510 -11.66 17.08 17.64
C GLY A 510 -12.67 18.23 17.78
N LEU A 511 -12.36 19.38 17.18
CA LEU A 511 -13.24 20.55 17.17
C LEU A 511 -14.56 20.26 16.43
N THR A 512 -14.52 19.59 15.29
CA THR A 512 -15.73 19.19 14.55
C THR A 512 -16.60 18.27 15.39
N LYS A 513 -16.03 17.29 16.10
CA LYS A 513 -16.79 16.40 17.00
C LYS A 513 -17.41 17.15 18.18
N LEU A 514 -16.72 18.14 18.74
CA LEU A 514 -17.29 19.01 19.78
C LEU A 514 -18.47 19.83 19.25
N LEU A 515 -18.34 20.41 18.06
CA LEU A 515 -19.42 21.16 17.42
C LEU A 515 -20.63 20.28 17.10
N GLU A 516 -20.42 19.08 16.54
CA GLU A 516 -21.48 18.08 16.32
C GLU A 516 -22.19 17.71 17.63
N THR A 517 -21.42 17.48 18.71
CA THR A 517 -21.99 17.14 20.03
C THR A 517 -22.83 18.29 20.57
N ASN A 518 -22.38 19.54 20.43
CA ASN A 518 -23.13 20.71 20.86
C ASN A 518 -24.47 20.85 20.09
N VAL A 519 -24.48 20.53 18.80
CA VAL A 519 -25.72 20.48 17.99
C VAL A 519 -26.66 19.38 18.50
N LEU A 520 -26.15 18.17 18.73
CA LEU A 520 -26.95 17.02 19.18
C LEU A 520 -27.52 17.23 20.59
N VAL A 521 -26.77 17.87 21.51
CA VAL A 521 -27.28 18.26 22.83
C VAL A 521 -28.41 19.28 22.72
N LYS A 522 -28.31 20.23 21.78
CA LYS A 522 -29.37 21.22 21.51
C LYS A 522 -30.64 20.52 21.00
N GLU A 523 -30.52 19.55 20.10
CA GLU A 523 -31.65 18.76 19.61
C GLU A 523 -32.31 17.90 20.70
N MET A 524 -31.53 17.23 21.55
CA MET A 524 -32.08 16.44 22.66
C MET A 524 -32.84 17.32 23.67
N ARG A 525 -32.40 18.58 23.90
CA ARG A 525 -33.14 19.54 24.74
C ARG A 525 -34.51 19.87 24.18
N VAL A 526 -34.63 19.98 22.86
CA VAL A 526 -35.91 20.22 22.19
C VAL A 526 -36.80 18.99 22.33
N LYS A 527 -36.30 17.79 22.00
CA LYS A 527 -37.06 16.53 22.11
C LYS A 527 -37.59 16.26 23.52
N LEU A 528 -36.81 16.55 24.56
CA LEU A 528 -37.26 16.35 25.94
C LEU A 528 -38.40 17.29 26.32
N LYS A 529 -38.35 18.55 25.87
CA LYS A 529 -39.47 19.49 26.05
C LYS A 529 -40.73 19.06 25.32
N ASP A 530 -40.60 18.46 24.14
CA ASP A 530 -41.75 18.04 23.32
C ASP A 530 -42.43 16.77 23.86
N LEU A 531 -41.67 15.86 24.51
CA LEU A 531 -42.19 14.60 25.06
C LEU A 531 -42.93 14.76 26.41
N GLU A 532 -42.56 15.78 27.19
CA GLU A 532 -43.15 16.06 28.52
C GLU A 532 -44.69 16.23 28.51
N PRO A 533 -45.32 16.99 27.59
CA PRO A 533 -46.79 17.06 27.51
C PRO A 533 -47.44 15.77 27.01
N VAL A 534 -46.78 14.99 26.17
CA VAL A 534 -47.31 13.72 25.61
C VAL A 534 -47.44 12.66 26.71
N LEU A 535 -46.44 12.56 27.59
CA LEU A 535 -46.48 11.64 28.72
C LEU A 535 -47.66 11.96 29.66
N ARG A 536 -47.91 13.24 29.92
CA ARG A 536 -49.01 13.68 30.78
C ARG A 536 -50.39 13.29 30.22
N GLN A 537 -50.59 13.44 28.91
CA GLN A 537 -51.83 13.01 28.26
C GLN A 537 -52.01 11.48 28.34
N LYS A 538 -50.92 10.71 28.16
CA LYS A 538 -50.95 9.24 28.27
C LYS A 538 -51.16 8.76 29.70
N SER A 539 -50.62 9.43 30.72
CA SER A 539 -50.88 9.08 32.12
C SER A 539 -52.35 9.26 32.50
N GLU A 540 -52.97 10.37 32.07
CA GLU A 540 -54.41 10.62 32.29
C GLU A 540 -55.28 9.59 31.53
N ALA A 541 -54.86 9.15 30.35
CA ALA A 541 -55.55 8.11 29.59
C ALA A 541 -55.50 6.73 30.29
N VAL A 542 -54.36 6.35 30.87
CA VAL A 542 -54.20 5.08 31.61
C VAL A 542 -55.06 5.06 32.88
N GLU A 543 -55.11 6.17 33.63
CA GLU A 543 -55.97 6.27 34.82
C GLU A 543 -57.45 6.09 34.48
N ASN A 544 -57.91 6.74 33.41
CA ASN A 544 -59.30 6.62 32.95
C ASN A 544 -59.66 5.20 32.47
N LEU A 545 -58.73 4.48 31.83
CA LEU A 545 -58.95 3.10 31.39
C LEU A 545 -58.97 2.11 32.56
N MET A 546 -58.16 2.35 33.60
CA MET A 546 -58.15 1.52 34.81
C MET A 546 -59.49 1.52 35.54
N VAL A 547 -60.13 2.69 35.66
CA VAL A 547 -61.45 2.83 36.28
C VAL A 547 -62.50 2.03 35.51
N LYS A 548 -62.53 2.16 34.17
CA LYS A 548 -63.48 1.43 33.32
C LYS A 548 -63.28 -0.09 33.38
N LEU A 549 -62.02 -0.54 33.41
CA LEU A 549 -61.72 -1.98 33.50
C LEU A 549 -62.20 -2.59 34.82
N ALA A 550 -62.06 -1.86 35.94
CA ALA A 550 -62.52 -2.31 37.25
C ALA A 550 -64.06 -2.39 37.33
N GLU A 551 -64.77 -1.42 36.75
CA GLU A 551 -66.23 -1.44 36.65
C GLU A 551 -66.74 -2.63 35.81
N ASP A 552 -66.16 -2.85 34.63
CA ASP A 552 -66.56 -3.92 33.72
C ASP A 552 -66.21 -5.32 34.25
N GLN A 553 -65.07 -5.50 34.93
CA GLN A 553 -64.73 -6.76 35.61
C GLN A 553 -65.69 -7.06 36.77
N GLY A 554 -66.03 -6.06 37.58
CA GLY A 554 -66.99 -6.23 38.67
C GLY A 554 -68.37 -6.67 38.17
N ALA A 555 -68.83 -6.11 37.05
CA ALA A 555 -70.09 -6.51 36.42
C ALA A 555 -70.04 -7.96 35.88
N ALA A 556 -68.93 -8.39 35.28
CA ALA A 556 -68.78 -9.72 34.72
C ALA A 556 -68.70 -10.82 35.79
N ASP A 557 -68.04 -10.57 36.93
CA ASP A 557 -67.95 -11.55 38.02
C ASP A 557 -69.31 -11.88 38.65
N VAL A 558 -70.23 -10.90 38.70
CA VAL A 558 -71.63 -11.12 39.13
C VAL A 558 -72.35 -12.05 38.15
N VAL A 559 -72.19 -11.83 36.84
CA VAL A 559 -72.82 -12.68 35.80
C VAL A 559 -72.22 -14.09 35.82
N ARG A 560 -70.89 -14.21 36.02
CA ARG A 560 -70.18 -15.51 36.08
C ARG A 560 -70.65 -16.39 37.23
N LYS A 561 -70.83 -15.80 38.44
CA LYS A 561 -71.38 -16.53 39.59
C LYS A 561 -72.79 -17.05 39.35
N ASN A 562 -73.65 -16.24 38.71
CA ASN A 562 -75.02 -16.64 38.42
C ASN A 562 -75.09 -17.81 37.43
N VAL A 563 -74.29 -17.78 36.36
CA VAL A 563 -74.21 -18.88 35.38
C VAL A 563 -73.73 -20.18 36.03
N GLN A 564 -72.76 -20.12 36.94
CA GLN A 564 -72.21 -21.30 37.59
C GLN A 564 -73.22 -21.97 38.57
N VAL A 565 -74.04 -21.17 39.25
CA VAL A 565 -75.14 -21.67 40.08
C VAL A 565 -76.21 -22.37 39.22
N GLU A 566 -76.60 -21.77 38.09
CA GLU A 566 -77.60 -22.37 37.19
C GLU A 566 -77.07 -23.64 36.50
N GLU A 567 -75.78 -23.70 36.16
CA GLU A 567 -75.16 -24.87 35.52
C GLU A 567 -75.08 -26.09 36.45
N THR A 568 -74.82 -25.88 37.74
CA THR A 568 -74.84 -26.98 38.72
C THR A 568 -76.26 -27.50 38.95
N ALA A 569 -77.27 -26.63 38.95
CA ALA A 569 -78.68 -27.03 39.07
C ALA A 569 -79.17 -27.81 37.83
N ALA A 570 -78.77 -27.40 36.61
CA ALA A 570 -79.13 -28.08 35.37
C ALA A 570 -78.51 -29.49 35.28
N LYS A 571 -77.24 -29.65 35.67
CA LYS A 571 -76.56 -30.95 35.67
C LYS A 571 -77.16 -31.94 36.67
N ALA A 572 -77.58 -31.47 37.85
CA ALA A 572 -78.24 -32.32 38.84
C ALA A 572 -79.58 -32.88 38.31
N LYS A 573 -80.41 -32.04 37.69
CA LYS A 573 -81.68 -32.47 37.07
C LYS A 573 -81.48 -33.43 35.89
N ALA A 574 -80.41 -33.27 35.10
CA ALA A 574 -80.09 -34.16 33.99
C ALA A 574 -79.82 -35.60 34.45
N ILE A 575 -79.04 -35.76 35.52
CA ILE A 575 -78.67 -37.06 36.09
C ILE A 575 -79.90 -37.78 36.67
N GLU A 576 -80.77 -37.04 37.36
CA GLU A 576 -81.99 -37.58 37.96
C GLU A 576 -82.94 -38.14 36.88
N THR A 577 -83.15 -37.39 35.79
CA THR A 577 -84.02 -37.78 34.67
C THR A 577 -83.52 -39.04 33.95
N GLN A 578 -82.20 -39.21 33.86
CA GLN A 578 -81.57 -40.34 33.17
C GLN A 578 -81.67 -41.65 33.98
N SER A 579 -81.54 -41.58 35.31
CA SER A 579 -81.71 -42.75 36.19
C SER A 579 -83.13 -43.35 36.14
N ILE A 580 -84.15 -42.49 35.99
CA ILE A 580 -85.56 -42.90 35.92
C ILE A 580 -85.86 -43.67 34.62
N ALA A 581 -85.11 -43.40 33.55
CA ALA A 581 -85.29 -44.09 32.26
C ALA A 581 -84.77 -45.54 32.29
N GLU A 582 -83.59 -45.75 32.87
CA GLU A 582 -82.94 -47.07 32.92
C GLU A 582 -83.71 -48.07 33.80
N ASP A 583 -84.27 -47.60 34.91
CA ASP A 583 -85.06 -48.41 35.85
C ASP A 583 -86.43 -48.84 35.30
N ALA A 584 -87.00 -48.12 34.33
CA ALA A 584 -88.26 -48.51 33.69
C ALA A 584 -88.07 -49.60 32.61
N GLN A 585 -86.90 -49.63 31.97
CA GLN A 585 -86.62 -50.50 30.84
C GLN A 585 -86.17 -51.90 31.26
N LYS A 586 -85.53 -52.02 32.43
CA LYS A 586 -85.07 -53.28 33.01
C LYS A 586 -86.23 -54.18 33.46
N ASP A 587 -87.25 -53.60 34.09
CA ASP A 587 -88.41 -54.33 34.62
C ASP A 587 -89.32 -54.91 33.51
N LEU A 588 -89.37 -54.26 32.33
CA LEU A 588 -90.25 -54.67 31.23
C LEU A 588 -89.70 -55.88 30.44
N ALA A 589 -88.39 -56.14 30.52
CA ALA A 589 -87.73 -57.25 29.84
C ALA A 589 -87.98 -58.63 30.49
N GLU A 590 -88.38 -58.68 31.76
CA GLU A 590 -88.52 -59.92 32.53
C GLU A 590 -89.80 -60.71 32.17
N ALA A 591 -90.89 -60.02 31.77
CA ALA A 591 -92.20 -60.66 31.54
C ALA A 591 -92.51 -61.03 30.08
N LEU A 592 -91.88 -60.36 29.10
CA LEU A 592 -92.12 -60.59 27.68
C LEU A 592 -91.79 -62.03 27.21
N PRO A 593 -90.69 -62.68 27.66
CA PRO A 593 -90.33 -64.02 27.18
C PRO A 593 -91.33 -65.11 27.62
N ALA A 594 -91.89 -64.97 28.82
CA ALA A 594 -92.84 -65.94 29.37
C ALA A 594 -94.19 -65.91 28.64
N LEU A 595 -94.63 -64.72 28.21
CA LEU A 595 -95.86 -64.54 27.43
C LEU A 595 -95.71 -65.12 26.02
N GLU A 596 -94.59 -64.84 25.34
CA GLU A 596 -94.34 -65.36 23.99
C GLU A 596 -94.25 -66.89 23.95
N ALA A 597 -93.66 -67.50 24.98
CA ALA A 597 -93.60 -68.96 25.11
C ALA A 597 -95.00 -69.60 25.26
N ALA A 598 -95.89 -68.95 26.01
CA ALA A 598 -97.28 -69.38 26.19
C ALA A 598 -98.11 -69.30 24.90
N VAL A 599 -97.96 -68.19 24.16
CA VAL A 599 -98.68 -67.98 22.89
C VAL A 599 -98.22 -69.01 21.84
N LYS A 600 -96.92 -69.30 21.75
CA LYS A 600 -96.42 -70.38 20.86
C LYS A 600 -96.97 -71.77 21.21
N ALA A 601 -97.18 -72.05 22.50
CA ALA A 601 -97.72 -73.34 22.92
C ALA A 601 -99.20 -73.52 22.54
N LEU A 602 -99.97 -72.44 22.40
CA LEU A 602 -101.37 -72.47 21.95
C LEU A 602 -101.51 -72.73 20.44
N ASP A 603 -100.53 -72.31 19.63
CA ASP A 603 -100.56 -72.47 18.16
C ASP A 603 -100.44 -73.93 17.72
N GLN A 604 -99.87 -74.77 18.59
CA GLN A 604 -99.65 -76.19 18.34
C GLN A 604 -100.91 -77.05 18.57
N LEU A 605 -102.05 -76.45 18.96
CA LEU A 605 -103.29 -77.18 19.22
C LEU A 605 -104.23 -77.14 18.02
N ASP A 606 -104.62 -78.32 17.54
CA ASP A 606 -105.56 -78.47 16.45
C ASP A 606 -107.01 -78.61 16.95
N LYS A 607 -107.99 -78.33 16.09
CA LYS A 607 -109.42 -78.48 16.41
C LYS A 607 -109.78 -79.90 16.90
N GLY A 608 -109.00 -80.91 16.51
CA GLY A 608 -109.15 -82.29 16.98
C GLY A 608 -108.90 -82.43 18.48
N ASP A 609 -107.84 -81.82 19.01
CA ASP A 609 -107.44 -81.95 20.41
C ASP A 609 -108.45 -81.28 21.37
N ILE A 610 -109.10 -80.20 20.89
CA ILE A 610 -110.18 -79.51 21.63
C ILE A 610 -111.46 -80.37 21.65
N ALA A 611 -111.73 -81.10 20.56
CA ALA A 611 -112.86 -82.00 20.49
C ALA A 611 -112.71 -83.18 21.47
N GLU A 612 -111.49 -83.68 21.73
CA GLU A 612 -111.22 -84.72 22.73
C GLU A 612 -111.66 -84.29 24.13
N ILE A 613 -111.30 -83.07 24.53
CA ILE A 613 -111.65 -82.53 25.86
C ILE A 613 -113.18 -82.38 26.01
N ARG A 614 -113.89 -82.08 24.91
CA ARG A 614 -115.35 -81.88 24.92
C ARG A 614 -116.15 -83.16 25.16
N VAL A 615 -115.62 -84.34 24.81
CA VAL A 615 -116.37 -85.60 24.85
C VAL A 615 -116.48 -86.18 26.26
N PHE A 616 -115.63 -85.76 27.21
CA PHE A 616 -115.67 -86.29 28.58
C PHE A 616 -117.03 -86.08 29.26
N GLN A 617 -117.74 -87.17 29.56
CA GLN A 617 -119.01 -87.12 30.32
C GLN A 617 -118.80 -86.83 31.82
N LYS A 618 -117.67 -87.30 32.39
CA LYS A 618 -117.16 -86.89 33.71
C LYS A 618 -115.66 -86.59 33.56
N PRO A 619 -115.25 -85.31 33.53
CA PRO A 619 -113.86 -84.95 33.27
C PRO A 619 -112.95 -85.28 34.48
N PRO A 620 -111.67 -85.63 34.23
CA PRO A 620 -110.65 -85.70 35.28
C PRO A 620 -110.49 -84.35 36.01
N GLU A 621 -110.21 -84.40 37.31
CA GLU A 621 -110.12 -83.21 38.18
C GLU A 621 -109.15 -82.13 37.64
N ALA A 622 -108.02 -82.54 37.07
CA ALA A 622 -107.03 -81.62 36.49
C ALA A 622 -107.56 -80.85 35.27
N VAL A 623 -108.31 -81.50 34.37
CA VAL A 623 -108.90 -80.87 33.18
C VAL A 623 -109.99 -79.87 33.58
N LYS A 624 -110.77 -80.22 34.60
CA LYS A 624 -111.81 -79.34 35.15
C LYS A 624 -111.20 -78.04 35.70
N MET A 625 -110.10 -78.13 36.46
CA MET A 625 -109.40 -76.94 36.97
C MET A 625 -108.83 -76.05 35.85
N VAL A 626 -108.26 -76.64 34.79
CA VAL A 626 -107.73 -75.87 33.64
C VAL A 626 -108.84 -75.11 32.96
N MET A 627 -109.99 -75.74 32.75
CA MET A 627 -111.09 -75.06 32.09
C MET A 627 -111.81 -74.05 32.99
N GLU A 628 -111.90 -74.30 34.30
CA GLU A 628 -112.42 -73.33 35.26
C GLU A 628 -111.55 -72.07 35.32
N SER A 629 -110.22 -72.21 35.32
CA SER A 629 -109.31 -71.05 35.28
C SER A 629 -109.44 -70.23 33.99
N VAL A 630 -109.66 -70.87 32.83
CA VAL A 630 -109.96 -70.15 31.59
C VAL A 630 -111.32 -69.45 31.65
N CYS A 631 -112.34 -70.10 32.23
CA CYS A 631 -113.64 -69.46 32.45
C CYS A 631 -113.52 -68.21 33.32
N ILE A 632 -112.66 -68.24 34.35
CA ILE A 632 -112.38 -67.08 35.20
C ILE A 632 -111.77 -65.94 34.39
N LEU A 633 -110.78 -66.18 33.51
CA LEU A 633 -110.19 -65.12 32.68
C LEU A 633 -111.18 -64.46 31.71
N PHE A 634 -112.14 -65.24 31.18
CA PHE A 634 -113.23 -64.70 30.37
C PHE A 634 -114.43 -64.19 31.21
N ASN A 635 -114.30 -64.14 32.54
CA ASN A 635 -115.34 -63.71 33.50
C ASN A 635 -116.68 -64.49 33.39
N VAL A 636 -116.63 -65.78 33.03
CA VAL A 636 -117.78 -66.68 32.98
C VAL A 636 -117.83 -67.57 34.24
N LYS A 637 -119.02 -68.00 34.67
CA LYS A 637 -119.19 -68.86 35.85
C LYS A 637 -118.39 -70.16 35.73
N PRO A 638 -117.58 -70.54 36.74
CA PRO A 638 -116.68 -71.70 36.69
C PRO A 638 -117.43 -73.01 36.97
N ASP A 639 -118.22 -73.46 36.00
CA ASP A 639 -118.88 -74.77 36.01
C ASP A 639 -118.48 -75.55 34.75
N TRP A 640 -118.43 -76.89 34.83
CA TRP A 640 -118.04 -77.70 33.65
C TRP A 640 -119.00 -77.54 32.47
N ASN A 641 -120.30 -77.31 32.74
CA ASN A 641 -121.29 -77.13 31.68
C ASN A 641 -121.04 -75.85 30.87
N THR A 642 -120.67 -74.74 31.54
CA THR A 642 -120.31 -73.48 30.86
C THR A 642 -118.94 -73.58 30.17
N ALA A 643 -117.98 -74.28 30.77
CA ALA A 643 -116.69 -74.58 30.14
C ALA A 643 -116.86 -75.40 28.84
N ARG A 644 -117.78 -76.36 28.82
CA ARG A 644 -118.08 -77.17 27.63
C ARG A 644 -118.74 -76.33 26.52
N THR A 645 -119.57 -75.35 26.88
CA THR A 645 -120.12 -74.38 25.91
C THR A 645 -119.01 -73.51 25.32
N LEU A 646 -118.08 -73.02 26.14
CA LEU A 646 -116.90 -72.25 25.69
C LEU A 646 -116.00 -73.06 24.74
N LEU A 647 -115.77 -74.34 25.04
CA LEU A 647 -115.01 -75.26 24.16
C LEU A 647 -115.74 -75.61 22.86
N SER A 648 -117.05 -75.38 22.77
CA SER A 648 -117.84 -75.64 21.56
C SER A 648 -117.83 -74.47 20.57
N ASP A 649 -117.35 -73.29 20.98
CA ASP A 649 -117.24 -72.12 20.12
C ASP A 649 -116.10 -72.29 19.11
N SER A 650 -116.43 -72.22 17.82
CA SER A 650 -115.48 -72.39 16.71
C SER A 650 -114.31 -71.39 16.73
N ASN A 651 -114.45 -70.24 17.41
CA ASN A 651 -113.44 -69.18 17.52
C ASN A 651 -112.70 -69.17 18.88
N PHE A 652 -112.80 -70.22 19.69
CA PHE A 652 -112.20 -70.26 21.03
C PHE A 652 -110.68 -70.01 21.06
N LEU A 653 -109.91 -70.64 20.16
CA LEU A 653 -108.45 -70.42 20.08
C LEU A 653 -108.10 -68.96 19.75
N LYS A 654 -108.80 -68.33 18.79
CA LYS A 654 -108.57 -66.92 18.46
C LYS A 654 -108.84 -65.98 19.64
N LYS A 655 -109.86 -66.28 20.46
CA LYS A 655 -110.15 -65.51 21.67
C LYS A 655 -109.06 -65.61 22.74
N LEU A 656 -108.27 -66.69 22.77
CA LEU A 656 -107.09 -66.81 23.65
C LEU A 656 -105.91 -65.98 23.14
N TYR A 657 -105.72 -65.89 21.82
CA TYR A 657 -104.69 -65.07 21.18
C TYR A 657 -104.93 -63.58 21.37
N ASP A 658 -106.13 -63.12 21.03
CA ASP A 658 -106.47 -61.69 21.02
C ASP A 658 -106.87 -61.16 22.40
N TYR A 659 -106.56 -61.89 23.48
CA TYR A 659 -106.95 -61.48 24.82
C TYR A 659 -106.22 -60.20 25.23
N PRO A 660 -106.94 -59.15 25.68
CA PRO A 660 -106.34 -57.86 26.03
C PRO A 660 -105.51 -57.97 27.32
N LYS A 661 -104.23 -58.30 27.15
CA LYS A 661 -103.26 -58.56 28.22
C LYS A 661 -102.94 -57.36 29.12
N ASP A 662 -103.13 -56.13 28.63
CA ASP A 662 -102.80 -54.91 29.38
C ASP A 662 -103.93 -54.44 30.31
N ASN A 663 -105.17 -54.95 30.16
CA ASN A 663 -106.36 -54.43 30.85
C ASN A 663 -107.20 -55.51 31.55
N VAL A 664 -106.54 -56.34 32.38
CA VAL A 664 -107.19 -57.40 33.19
C VAL A 664 -107.55 -56.86 34.58
N LEU A 665 -108.80 -57.06 35.01
CA LEU A 665 -109.31 -56.60 36.31
C LEU A 665 -108.71 -57.40 37.49
N ASP A 666 -108.33 -56.72 38.58
CA ASP A 666 -107.74 -57.34 39.78
C ASP A 666 -108.63 -58.41 40.43
N ALA A 667 -109.93 -58.21 40.34
CA ALA A 667 -110.91 -59.15 40.86
C ALA A 667 -110.80 -60.52 40.17
N THR A 668 -110.42 -60.53 38.88
CA THR A 668 -110.25 -61.74 38.08
C THR A 668 -108.95 -62.47 38.46
N ILE A 669 -107.85 -61.76 38.68
CA ILE A 669 -106.57 -62.35 39.11
C ILE A 669 -106.66 -62.95 40.51
N LYS A 670 -107.29 -62.25 41.47
CA LYS A 670 -107.48 -62.78 42.83
C LYS A 670 -108.27 -64.09 42.84
N LYS A 671 -109.26 -64.23 41.96
CA LYS A 671 -110.04 -65.46 41.80
C LYS A 671 -109.23 -66.60 41.19
N LEU A 672 -108.16 -66.29 40.45
CA LEU A 672 -107.36 -67.25 39.71
C LEU A 672 -106.16 -67.79 40.51
N LYS A 673 -105.65 -67.01 41.49
CA LYS A 673 -104.56 -67.39 42.40
C LYS A 673 -104.68 -68.79 43.04
N PRO A 674 -105.83 -69.21 43.61
CA PRO A 674 -105.95 -70.53 44.22
C PRO A 674 -105.70 -71.70 43.24
N TYR A 675 -105.92 -71.48 41.94
CA TYR A 675 -105.68 -72.49 40.91
C TYR A 675 -104.20 -72.54 40.51
N ILE A 676 -103.54 -71.39 40.33
CA ILE A 676 -102.12 -71.33 39.93
C ILE A 676 -101.19 -71.91 41.00
N ASP A 677 -101.49 -71.66 42.28
CA ASP A 677 -100.63 -72.09 43.39
C ASP A 677 -100.77 -73.61 43.70
N ASN A 678 -101.78 -74.28 43.13
CA ASN A 678 -102.03 -75.70 43.38
C ASN A 678 -100.99 -76.58 42.63
N PRO A 679 -100.25 -77.48 43.31
CA PRO A 679 -99.20 -78.29 42.68
C PRO A 679 -99.69 -79.23 41.56
N LYS A 680 -100.99 -79.59 41.54
CA LYS A 680 -101.59 -80.35 40.43
C LYS A 680 -101.79 -79.50 39.15
N PHE A 681 -101.76 -78.18 39.27
CA PHE A 681 -101.94 -77.20 38.19
C PHE A 681 -100.59 -76.76 37.57
N GLN A 682 -99.74 -77.74 37.27
CA GLN A 682 -98.47 -77.53 36.59
C GLN A 682 -98.51 -78.17 35.20
N PRO A 683 -97.80 -77.61 34.20
CA PRO A 683 -97.84 -78.13 32.83
C PRO A 683 -97.44 -79.62 32.73
N GLY A 684 -96.46 -80.07 33.53
CA GLY A 684 -95.95 -81.44 33.49
C GLY A 684 -96.95 -82.52 33.91
N PRO A 685 -97.59 -82.43 35.09
CA PRO A 685 -98.65 -83.37 35.50
C PRO A 685 -99.85 -83.41 34.54
N ILE A 686 -100.24 -82.26 33.98
CA ILE A 686 -101.39 -82.14 33.06
C ILE A 686 -101.08 -82.75 31.69
N GLU A 687 -99.84 -82.71 31.23
CA GLU A 687 -99.38 -83.29 29.96
C GLU A 687 -99.67 -84.79 29.83
N LYS A 688 -99.59 -85.53 30.94
CA LYS A 688 -99.87 -86.97 30.96
C LYS A 688 -101.34 -87.30 30.68
N ILE A 689 -102.24 -86.33 30.89
CA ILE A 689 -103.70 -86.51 30.75
C ILE A 689 -104.16 -85.95 29.41
N SER A 690 -103.71 -84.77 29.03
CA SER A 690 -103.99 -84.18 27.71
C SER A 690 -102.96 -83.11 27.38
N LYS A 691 -102.40 -83.18 26.16
CA LYS A 691 -101.49 -82.16 25.63
C LYS A 691 -102.19 -80.82 25.45
N ALA A 692 -103.46 -80.81 25.06
CA ALA A 692 -104.24 -79.58 24.90
C ALA A 692 -104.44 -78.82 26.22
N CYS A 693 -104.66 -79.54 27.32
CA CYS A 693 -104.77 -78.89 28.63
C CYS A 693 -103.44 -78.29 29.13
N LYS A 694 -102.28 -78.84 28.71
CA LYS A 694 -100.96 -78.29 29.07
C LYS A 694 -100.76 -76.89 28.50
N SER A 695 -101.00 -76.71 27.20
CA SER A 695 -100.79 -75.42 26.53
C SER A 695 -101.73 -74.34 27.07
N ILE A 696 -102.99 -74.70 27.33
CA ILE A 696 -103.97 -73.79 27.94
C ILE A 696 -103.54 -73.40 29.36
N CYS A 697 -103.04 -74.35 30.17
CA CYS A 697 -102.50 -74.06 31.51
C CYS A 697 -101.29 -73.12 31.49
N LEU A 698 -100.39 -73.28 30.51
CA LEU A 698 -99.18 -72.48 30.37
C LEU A 698 -99.51 -71.02 30.02
N TRP A 699 -100.53 -70.81 29.18
CA TRP A 699 -101.05 -69.49 28.84
C TRP A 699 -101.69 -68.75 30.01
N VAL A 700 -102.53 -69.42 30.80
CA VAL A 700 -103.16 -68.81 31.99
C VAL A 700 -102.10 -68.29 32.98
N ARG A 701 -101.01 -69.04 33.18
CA ARG A 701 -99.91 -68.63 34.08
C ARG A 701 -99.10 -67.46 33.54
N ALA A 702 -98.88 -67.41 32.22
CA ALA A 702 -98.11 -66.33 31.61
C ALA A 702 -98.85 -64.98 31.64
N ILE A 703 -100.18 -64.99 31.51
CA ILE A 703 -101.00 -63.77 31.63
C ILE A 703 -100.94 -63.17 33.05
N ASP A 704 -100.99 -64.01 34.10
CA ASP A 704 -100.84 -63.52 35.48
C ASP A 704 -99.47 -62.85 35.72
N LEU A 705 -98.40 -63.40 35.13
CA LEU A 705 -97.06 -62.85 35.28
C LEU A 705 -96.89 -61.51 34.55
N TYR A 706 -97.44 -61.40 33.33
CA TYR A 706 -97.39 -60.17 32.55
C TYR A 706 -98.19 -59.01 33.20
N VAL A 707 -99.40 -59.27 33.70
CA VAL A 707 -100.22 -58.21 34.33
C VAL A 707 -99.58 -57.68 35.62
N LYS A 708 -98.87 -58.52 36.38
CA LYS A 708 -98.14 -58.07 37.57
C LYS A 708 -97.00 -57.10 37.22
N VAL A 709 -96.27 -57.38 36.15
CA VAL A 709 -95.12 -56.57 35.72
C VAL A 709 -95.58 -55.30 34.99
N PHE A 710 -96.65 -55.33 34.21
CA PHE A 710 -97.14 -54.13 33.53
C PHE A 710 -97.53 -53.00 34.52
N ARG A 711 -98.12 -53.37 35.67
CA ARG A 711 -98.53 -52.41 36.71
C ARG A 711 -97.38 -51.72 37.45
N THR A 712 -96.20 -52.32 37.49
CA THR A 712 -95.03 -51.68 38.11
C THR A 712 -94.37 -50.66 37.18
N VAL A 713 -94.53 -50.79 35.87
CA VAL A 713 -93.85 -49.93 34.89
C VAL A 713 -94.66 -48.70 34.46
N GLU A 714 -96.00 -48.76 34.48
CA GLU A 714 -96.88 -47.65 34.08
C GLU A 714 -96.63 -46.32 34.85
N PRO A 715 -96.42 -46.31 36.18
CA PRO A 715 -96.14 -45.07 36.91
C PRO A 715 -94.76 -44.48 36.60
N LYS A 716 -93.76 -45.33 36.31
CA LYS A 716 -92.38 -44.90 36.03
C LYS A 716 -92.28 -44.17 34.69
N ARG A 717 -93.03 -44.64 33.68
CA ARG A 717 -93.05 -44.06 32.33
C ARG A 717 -93.64 -42.65 32.30
N ASN A 718 -94.70 -42.39 33.07
CA ASN A 718 -95.29 -41.05 33.16
C ASN A 718 -94.38 -40.05 33.91
N ARG A 719 -93.66 -40.50 34.95
CA ARG A 719 -92.68 -39.67 35.66
C ARG A 719 -91.48 -39.27 34.78
N TYR A 720 -91.04 -40.17 33.91
CA TYR A 720 -89.96 -39.87 32.96
C TYR A 720 -90.34 -38.74 31.99
N LEU A 721 -91.54 -38.78 31.41
CA LEU A 721 -92.00 -37.77 30.47
C LEU A 721 -92.13 -36.37 31.10
N SER A 722 -92.59 -36.27 32.36
CA SER A 722 -92.65 -34.97 33.06
C SER A 722 -91.27 -34.42 33.38
N ALA A 723 -90.33 -35.26 33.83
CA ALA A 723 -88.98 -34.84 34.20
C ALA A 723 -88.16 -34.38 32.97
N GLN A 724 -88.36 -35.01 31.80
CA GLN A 724 -87.69 -34.62 30.56
C GLN A 724 -88.09 -33.22 30.08
N ALA A 725 -89.38 -32.88 30.17
CA ALA A 725 -89.87 -31.56 29.74
C ALA A 725 -89.32 -30.41 30.62
N GLU A 726 -89.16 -30.65 31.92
CA GLU A 726 -88.53 -29.68 32.82
C GLU A 726 -87.04 -29.49 32.55
N LEU A 727 -86.34 -30.56 32.16
CA LEU A 727 -84.92 -30.52 31.87
C LEU A 727 -84.61 -29.65 30.63
N ASP A 728 -85.42 -29.78 29.58
CA ASP A 728 -85.21 -29.04 28.32
C ASP A 728 -85.37 -27.53 28.51
N GLN A 729 -86.34 -27.08 29.32
CA GLN A 729 -86.51 -25.65 29.63
C GLN A 729 -85.30 -25.07 30.38
N VAL A 730 -84.73 -25.81 31.33
CA VAL A 730 -83.58 -25.36 32.12
C VAL A 730 -82.31 -25.26 31.26
N MET A 731 -82.11 -26.16 30.29
CA MET A 731 -80.97 -26.10 29.38
C MET A 731 -81.02 -24.90 28.42
N GLU A 732 -82.22 -24.49 27.97
CA GLU A 732 -82.38 -23.36 27.06
C GLU A 732 -82.07 -22.02 27.76
N THR A 733 -82.54 -21.84 29.01
CA THR A 733 -82.18 -20.67 29.82
C THR A 733 -80.67 -20.57 30.05
N LEU A 734 -80.01 -21.70 30.33
CA LEU A 734 -78.57 -21.76 30.57
C LEU A 734 -77.76 -21.35 29.32
N ARG A 735 -78.19 -21.77 28.13
CA ARG A 735 -77.52 -21.42 26.85
C ARG A 735 -77.54 -19.92 26.58
N THR A 736 -78.64 -19.24 26.86
CA THR A 736 -78.74 -17.77 26.67
C THR A 736 -77.80 -17.01 27.61
N LYS A 737 -77.68 -17.45 28.86
CA LYS A 737 -76.81 -16.83 29.86
C LYS A 737 -75.33 -17.08 29.60
N GLN A 738 -74.98 -18.28 29.12
CA GLN A 738 -73.61 -18.60 28.67
C GLN A 738 -73.16 -17.75 27.46
N ALA A 739 -74.07 -17.45 26.52
CA ALA A 739 -73.77 -16.57 25.40
C ALA A 739 -73.51 -15.12 25.85
N GLN A 740 -74.31 -14.60 26.78
CA GLN A 740 -74.12 -13.26 27.37
C GLN A 740 -72.78 -13.15 28.13
N LEU A 741 -72.40 -14.19 28.87
CA LEU A 741 -71.11 -14.23 29.57
C LEU A 741 -69.92 -14.14 28.59
N ASN A 742 -69.97 -14.88 27.48
CA ASN A 742 -68.89 -14.90 26.48
C ASN A 742 -68.72 -13.54 25.77
N GLU A 743 -69.81 -12.80 25.50
CA GLU A 743 -69.71 -11.45 24.95
C GLU A 743 -69.04 -10.46 25.91
N VAL A 744 -69.36 -10.54 27.20
CA VAL A 744 -68.76 -9.68 28.23
C VAL A 744 -67.28 -10.03 28.43
N GLU A 745 -66.94 -11.31 28.47
CA GLU A 745 -65.54 -11.77 28.58
C GLU A 745 -64.68 -11.30 27.38
N LYS A 746 -65.22 -11.31 26.15
CA LYS A 746 -64.51 -10.76 24.97
C LYS A 746 -64.25 -9.26 25.06
N LYS A 747 -65.22 -8.48 25.56
CA LYS A 747 -65.07 -7.03 25.74
C LYS A 747 -64.01 -6.72 26.80
N ILE A 748 -64.00 -7.47 27.91
CA ILE A 748 -62.98 -7.34 28.95
C ILE A 748 -61.60 -7.69 28.39
N HIS A 749 -61.46 -8.78 27.64
CA HIS A 749 -60.16 -9.17 27.07
C HIS A 749 -59.62 -8.10 26.10
N ALA A 750 -60.49 -7.50 25.27
CA ALA A 750 -60.09 -6.41 24.37
C ALA A 750 -59.67 -5.14 25.13
N LEU A 751 -60.37 -4.80 26.22
CA LEU A 751 -60.02 -3.67 27.09
C LEU A 751 -58.73 -3.92 27.89
N GLN A 752 -58.50 -5.15 28.34
CA GLN A 752 -57.24 -5.57 28.99
C GLN A 752 -56.05 -5.43 28.05
N GLU A 753 -56.18 -5.93 26.82
CA GLU A 753 -55.11 -5.83 25.81
C GLU A 753 -54.82 -4.36 25.45
N PHE A 754 -55.85 -3.53 25.31
CA PHE A 754 -55.68 -2.10 25.06
C PHE A 754 -55.04 -1.36 26.24
N TYR A 755 -55.41 -1.73 27.47
CA TYR A 755 -54.81 -1.19 28.70
C TYR A 755 -53.33 -1.58 28.82
N GLU A 756 -52.99 -2.86 28.61
CA GLU A 756 -51.61 -3.35 28.63
C GLU A 756 -50.74 -2.67 27.57
N ASN A 757 -51.26 -2.48 26.35
CA ASN A 757 -50.56 -1.75 25.29
C ASN A 757 -50.33 -0.28 25.66
N THR A 758 -51.34 0.40 26.20
CA THR A 758 -51.21 1.81 26.61
C THR A 758 -50.26 1.97 27.81
N LEU A 759 -50.25 1.00 28.73
CA LEU A 759 -49.33 0.97 29.87
C LEU A 759 -47.89 0.72 29.43
N ASN A 760 -47.67 -0.18 28.47
CA ASN A 760 -46.36 -0.41 27.85
C ASN A 760 -45.85 0.84 27.10
N GLU A 761 -46.71 1.51 26.33
CA GLU A 761 -46.35 2.78 25.67
C GLU A 761 -45.97 3.86 26.68
N LYS A 762 -46.72 3.99 27.78
CA LYS A 762 -46.40 4.93 28.87
C LYS A 762 -45.04 4.59 29.49
N GLN A 763 -44.81 3.34 29.86
CA GLN A 763 -43.53 2.91 30.45
C GLN A 763 -42.36 3.16 29.49
N GLN A 764 -42.51 2.85 28.20
CA GLN A 764 -41.49 3.16 27.20
C GLN A 764 -41.22 4.66 27.06
N LEU A 765 -42.26 5.50 27.16
CA LEU A 765 -42.09 6.95 27.15
C LEU A 765 -41.38 7.46 28.41
N GLU A 766 -41.73 6.95 29.60
CA GLU A 766 -41.06 7.27 30.87
C GLU A 766 -39.57 6.88 30.82
N ASP A 767 -39.28 5.64 30.41
CA ASP A 767 -37.91 5.13 30.27
C ASP A 767 -37.09 5.98 29.27
N ASN A 768 -37.69 6.35 28.13
CA ASN A 768 -37.04 7.19 27.12
C ASN A 768 -36.78 8.61 27.63
N MET A 769 -37.71 9.19 28.41
CA MET A 769 -37.54 10.50 29.02
C MET A 769 -36.44 10.49 30.07
N ASP A 770 -36.41 9.51 30.97
CA ASP A 770 -35.40 9.37 32.02
C ASP A 770 -34.00 9.13 31.44
N LEU A 771 -33.92 8.30 30.40
CA LEU A 771 -32.69 8.04 29.67
C LEU A 771 -32.20 9.30 28.92
N THR A 772 -33.11 10.06 28.30
CA THR A 772 -32.78 11.32 27.61
C THR A 772 -32.35 12.39 28.63
N ALA A 773 -33.05 12.55 29.75
CA ALA A 773 -32.70 13.47 30.82
C ALA A 773 -31.33 13.16 31.43
N SER A 774 -31.06 11.88 31.69
CA SER A 774 -29.77 11.40 32.20
C SER A 774 -28.63 11.67 31.20
N ARG A 775 -28.86 11.39 29.91
CA ARG A 775 -27.89 11.70 28.83
C ARG A 775 -27.62 13.20 28.74
N LEU A 776 -28.65 14.03 28.84
CA LEU A 776 -28.55 15.48 28.76
C LEU A 776 -27.80 16.08 29.95
N LYS A 777 -28.02 15.56 31.16
CA LYS A 777 -27.27 15.95 32.37
C LYS A 777 -25.79 15.61 32.25
N ARG A 778 -25.46 14.41 31.75
CA ARG A 778 -24.06 13.98 31.51
C ARG A 778 -23.41 14.81 30.41
N ALA A 779 -24.09 14.98 29.28
CA ALA A 779 -23.60 15.78 28.15
C ALA A 779 -23.41 17.25 28.53
N GLY A 780 -24.32 17.84 29.31
CA GLY A 780 -24.20 19.20 29.84
C GLY A 780 -22.91 19.42 30.64
N ARG A 781 -22.57 18.49 31.55
CA ARG A 781 -21.31 18.54 32.32
C ARG A 781 -20.07 18.45 31.43
N LEU A 782 -20.10 17.57 30.42
CA LEU A 782 -19.01 17.42 29.45
C LEU A 782 -18.83 18.69 28.60
N THR A 783 -19.93 19.25 28.07
CA THR A 783 -19.88 20.48 27.27
C THR A 783 -19.36 21.67 28.06
N SER A 784 -19.69 21.79 29.35
CA SER A 784 -19.14 22.85 30.21
C SER A 784 -17.67 22.65 30.51
N ALA A 785 -17.22 21.41 30.74
CA ALA A 785 -15.82 21.11 31.02
C ALA A 785 -14.93 21.30 29.79
N LEU A 786 -15.45 21.02 28.58
CA LEU A 786 -14.72 21.10 27.31
C LEU A 786 -14.83 22.48 26.64
N ALA A 787 -15.53 23.44 27.22
CA ALA A 787 -15.70 24.78 26.64
C ALA A 787 -14.37 25.54 26.53
N SER A 788 -13.51 25.47 27.55
CA SER A 788 -12.17 26.07 27.51
C SER A 788 -11.27 25.38 26.49
N GLU A 789 -11.38 24.05 26.37
CA GLU A 789 -10.67 23.24 25.38
C GLU A 789 -11.07 23.60 23.95
N GLN A 790 -12.35 23.88 23.71
CA GLN A 790 -12.85 24.33 22.41
C GLN A 790 -12.16 25.65 21.97
N THR A 791 -12.08 26.65 22.85
CA THR A 791 -11.39 27.92 22.56
C THR A 791 -9.90 27.68 22.30
N ARG A 792 -9.25 26.88 23.14
CA ARG A 792 -7.83 26.52 22.98
C ARG A 792 -7.56 25.84 21.64
N TRP A 793 -8.43 24.91 21.23
CA TRP A 793 -8.29 24.21 19.95
C TRP A 793 -8.51 25.14 18.75
N GLN A 794 -9.45 26.09 18.85
CA GLN A 794 -9.63 27.12 17.81
C GLN A 794 -8.39 28.00 17.67
N GLU A 795 -7.84 28.50 18.78
CA GLU A 795 -6.59 29.27 18.76
C GLU A 795 -5.42 28.45 18.23
N SER A 796 -5.34 27.17 18.59
CA SER A 796 -4.28 26.27 18.10
C SER A 796 -4.37 26.06 16.59
N VAL A 797 -5.58 25.91 16.03
CA VAL A 797 -5.78 25.80 14.57
C VAL A 797 -5.34 27.08 13.86
N LEU A 798 -5.65 28.27 14.42
CA LEU A 798 -5.17 29.54 13.87
C LEU A 798 -3.64 29.67 13.91
N LYS A 799 -3.01 29.24 15.01
CA LYS A 799 -1.54 29.18 15.11
C LYS A 799 -0.94 28.24 14.07
N PHE A 800 -1.51 27.06 13.87
CA PHE A 800 -1.05 26.14 12.81
C PHE A 800 -1.22 26.75 11.41
N ASP A 801 -2.26 27.57 11.18
CA ASP A 801 -2.44 28.29 9.91
C ASP A 801 -1.42 29.42 9.70
N GLU A 802 -0.97 30.08 10.77
CA GLU A 802 0.15 31.05 10.72
C GLU A 802 1.49 30.35 10.50
N GLU A 803 1.76 29.26 11.24
CA GLU A 803 2.95 28.44 11.07
C GLU A 803 3.06 27.89 9.64
N LEU A 804 1.96 27.40 9.06
CA LEU A 804 1.94 26.92 7.67
C LEU A 804 2.28 28.02 6.65
N LYS A 805 1.98 29.30 6.93
CA LYS A 805 2.33 30.42 6.05
C LYS A 805 3.82 30.72 6.10
N ASN A 806 4.42 30.75 7.29
CA ASN A 806 5.84 31.08 7.49
C ASN A 806 6.78 29.87 7.31
N LEU A 807 6.22 28.66 7.21
CA LEU A 807 6.96 27.41 7.19
C LEU A 807 8.08 27.37 6.16
N VAL A 808 7.84 27.88 4.95
CA VAL A 808 8.80 27.81 3.85
C VAL A 808 10.09 28.57 4.19
N GLY A 809 9.97 29.81 4.68
CA GLY A 809 11.11 30.62 5.07
C GLY A 809 11.81 30.07 6.31
N ASP A 810 11.04 29.70 7.34
CA ASP A 810 11.58 29.22 8.61
C ASP A 810 12.33 27.89 8.45
N VAL A 811 11.79 26.96 7.65
CA VAL A 811 12.46 25.69 7.35
C VAL A 811 13.68 25.91 6.47
N PHE A 812 13.63 26.87 5.53
CA PHE A 812 14.79 27.18 4.69
C PHE A 812 15.96 27.71 5.53
N VAL A 813 15.73 28.74 6.35
CA VAL A 813 16.75 29.27 7.27
C VAL A 813 17.20 28.18 8.25
N GLY A 814 16.26 27.36 8.75
CA GLY A 814 16.57 26.20 9.58
C GLY A 814 17.52 25.19 8.92
N SER A 815 17.27 24.84 7.66
CA SER A 815 18.13 23.93 6.90
C SER A 815 19.51 24.53 6.62
N ALA A 816 19.58 25.85 6.37
CA ALA A 816 20.83 26.57 6.20
C ALA A 816 21.70 26.55 7.46
N CYS A 817 21.07 26.72 8.63
CA CYS A 817 21.74 26.57 9.92
C CYS A 817 22.36 25.17 10.06
N VAL A 818 21.60 24.11 9.80
CA VAL A 818 22.10 22.72 9.92
C VAL A 818 23.26 22.46 8.97
N ALA A 819 23.13 22.88 7.71
CA ALA A 819 24.11 22.59 6.68
C ALA A 819 25.47 23.28 6.93
N TYR A 820 25.48 24.52 7.44
CA TYR A 820 26.70 25.33 7.49
C TYR A 820 27.23 25.63 8.89
N PHE A 821 26.45 25.50 9.98
CA PHE A 821 26.90 25.95 11.31
C PHE A 821 28.02 25.12 11.94
N GLY A 822 28.28 23.91 11.45
CA GLY A 822 29.20 22.96 12.07
C GLY A 822 30.56 23.55 12.43
N ALA A 823 31.14 24.39 11.56
CA ALA A 823 32.47 24.97 11.75
C ALA A 823 32.49 26.33 12.47
N PHE A 824 31.43 27.12 12.36
CA PHE A 824 31.40 28.50 12.85
C PHE A 824 31.14 28.60 14.35
N THR A 825 31.68 29.63 15.01
CA THR A 825 31.36 29.95 16.42
C THR A 825 30.07 30.79 16.52
N SER A 826 29.54 30.95 17.74
CA SER A 826 28.26 31.63 18.00
C SER A 826 28.16 33.03 17.35
N HIS A 827 29.25 33.81 17.39
CA HIS A 827 29.28 35.16 16.83
C HIS A 827 28.98 35.18 15.33
N TYR A 828 29.71 34.38 14.54
CA TYR A 828 29.49 34.29 13.09
C TYR A 828 28.13 33.69 12.74
N ARG A 829 27.65 32.71 13.51
CA ARG A 829 26.32 32.12 13.33
C ARG A 829 25.21 33.18 13.44
N GLN A 830 25.29 34.06 14.44
CA GLN A 830 24.30 35.12 14.63
C GLN A 830 24.32 36.16 13.48
N ILE A 831 25.51 36.51 12.98
CA ILE A 831 25.65 37.44 11.84
C ILE A 831 25.01 36.84 10.58
N LEU A 832 25.29 35.56 10.29
CA LEU A 832 24.73 34.86 9.15
C LEU A 832 23.20 34.79 9.21
N VAL A 833 22.60 34.38 10.33
CA VAL A 833 21.14 34.26 10.47
C VAL A 833 20.45 35.61 10.27
N LYS A 834 20.97 36.67 10.89
CA LYS A 834 20.40 38.01 10.72
C LYS A 834 20.38 38.43 9.25
N GLY A 835 21.50 38.25 8.54
CA GLY A 835 21.58 38.54 7.12
C GLY A 835 20.62 37.68 6.27
N TRP A 836 20.43 36.41 6.62
CA TRP A 836 19.51 35.52 5.89
C TRP A 836 18.04 35.91 6.11
N VAL A 837 17.64 36.26 7.33
CA VAL A 837 16.27 36.69 7.66
C VAL A 837 15.95 38.05 7.04
N GLU A 838 16.88 39.01 7.10
CA GLU A 838 16.73 40.31 6.43
C GLU A 838 16.49 40.12 4.94
N ARG A 839 17.25 39.23 4.30
CA ARG A 839 17.07 38.92 2.87
C ARG A 839 15.75 38.22 2.56
N CYS A 840 15.27 37.33 3.43
CA CYS A 840 13.93 36.72 3.28
C CYS A 840 12.86 37.81 3.21
N ILE A 841 12.94 38.79 4.10
CA ILE A 841 11.98 39.90 4.19
C ILE A 841 12.02 40.76 2.93
N GLU A 842 13.23 41.10 2.45
CA GLU A 842 13.41 41.85 1.19
C GLU A 842 12.80 41.13 -0.02
N LEU A 843 12.95 39.81 -0.09
CA LEU A 843 12.42 38.96 -1.16
C LEU A 843 10.93 38.63 -1.01
N LYS A 844 10.27 39.19 0.01
CA LYS A 844 8.86 38.94 0.38
C LYS A 844 8.56 37.46 0.65
N LEU A 845 9.56 36.73 1.17
CA LEU A 845 9.37 35.36 1.63
C LEU A 845 8.74 35.39 3.04
N PRO A 846 7.67 34.63 3.30
CA PRO A 846 7.07 34.56 4.62
C PRO A 846 8.02 33.86 5.58
N VAL A 847 8.49 34.60 6.58
CA VAL A 847 9.43 34.16 7.61
C VAL A 847 9.05 34.79 8.95
N THR A 848 9.31 34.09 10.04
CA THR A 848 9.13 34.64 11.38
C THR A 848 10.23 35.67 11.67
N ARG A 849 9.87 36.89 12.09
CA ARG A 849 10.81 38.01 12.27
C ARG A 849 11.86 37.74 13.35
N ASP A 850 11.45 37.10 14.44
CA ASP A 850 12.33 36.69 15.55
C ASP A 850 12.68 35.21 15.42
N PHE A 851 13.29 34.83 14.29
CA PHE A 851 13.66 33.43 14.04
C PHE A 851 14.78 32.98 14.98
N THR A 852 14.46 32.05 15.88
CA THR A 852 15.45 31.30 16.65
C THR A 852 15.49 29.86 16.16
N TYR A 853 16.66 29.39 15.72
CA TYR A 853 16.84 28.02 15.20
C TYR A 853 16.34 26.95 16.20
N VAL A 854 16.63 27.15 17.49
CA VAL A 854 16.32 26.15 18.53
C VAL A 854 14.83 26.08 18.83
N GLU A 855 14.14 27.22 18.94
CA GLU A 855 12.69 27.25 19.20
C GLU A 855 11.88 26.69 18.03
N THR A 856 12.36 26.87 16.80
CA THR A 856 11.68 26.42 15.58
C THR A 856 11.86 24.92 15.35
N ASN A 857 13.06 24.38 15.64
CA ASN A 857 13.41 23.02 15.27
C ASN A 857 13.45 22.01 16.41
N CYS A 858 13.66 22.44 17.66
CA CYS A 858 13.75 21.55 18.80
C CYS A 858 12.55 21.71 19.73
N SER A 859 12.05 20.58 20.26
CA SER A 859 11.14 20.62 21.40
C SER A 859 11.88 21.20 22.61
N SER A 860 11.20 22.02 23.40
CA SER A 860 11.69 22.55 24.68
C SER A 860 12.19 21.48 25.67
N ILE A 861 11.89 20.19 25.43
CA ILE A 861 12.40 19.06 26.21
C ILE A 861 13.92 18.88 26.04
N PHE A 862 14.49 19.24 24.88
CA PHE A 862 15.95 19.16 24.65
C PHE A 862 16.75 20.30 25.29
N TYR A 863 16.08 21.32 25.85
CA TYR A 863 16.74 22.42 26.57
C TYR A 863 17.19 22.02 28.00
N ALA A 864 16.75 20.86 28.50
CA ALA A 864 17.04 20.39 29.85
C ALA A 864 18.28 19.48 29.96
N PHE A 865 18.97 19.23 28.84
CA PHE A 865 20.26 18.52 28.76
C PHE A 865 21.27 19.39 28.00
#